data_AF-A0A4Q0AV78-F1
#
_entry.id   AF-A0A4Q0AV78-F1
#
_cell.length_a   1.000
_cell.length_b   1.000
_cell.length_c   1.000
_cell.angle_alpha   90.00
_cell.angle_beta   90.00
_cell.angle_gamma   90.00
#
_symmetry.space_group_name_H-M   'P 1'
#
loop_
_entity.id
_entity.type
_entity.pdbx_description
1 polymer ?
#
loop_
_entity_poly.entity_id
_entity_poly.type
_entity_poly.pdbx_seq_one_letter_code
_entity_poly.pdbx_strand_id
1 'polypeptide(L)'
;MGFHNLVNTRYFSEAATDFRKNGGRYCLAPVGSREWNEYWDMQEQRCANGYSVGGLWISGRHYWYLNFTPIMKIDDKIALKAFEERRSAKTKKVGALTAERIFDFPRFYEIDYEWYNFKHIAWYGGEFMGIRSPGAKHLSCAKSRGAGFSYKEASDGAFNYTFIPGSKSYYFAGIEQYLTTDGILNKVQPMLDFVNDYCLEWKQNRQKKNTLLYQRASYIDGFGVERGSMSEIIGVVIDDPDKTRGKRGRKIVFEEAGSFRNLKKAIGVSLGSIKDGDIYVGQMSVFGTGGEEGPDIEGLEDVFYDPDIFDMLSFPNVWEKGYEGTECGYFVPVYRTKSTFMDADGNIDVVAAIQSEKEARKKRKKAKDPKVLDGYKAEYPIVPSECFKRLKKNMFDIAEVEAQIRRVETQSSIAGMIRHGKLRRDEQLGVVFVPQPKEVARPVEKYPHSDKDDLEGCISIVAKPYLDIKGTVPPGMYQIVVDPYYKEESEDLTSLFSVQVWKQYNQIDPIDEGLPVAWYTGRPQKLETAYKNLFMLADMYNCTIQSEIAGGGQGIVDYARMIKRMDKLEYEPEMLHNKEYASSAAQRNRAIFMNMPTEKKRLGLTYLANWHTQQRGVTEDGKPILNIHRIYDLGLLYEMKKYNPERNADRISAGIMAMFMLKENAYREEARVNNQKKAEFYSRPLFGGDGAQTGMSVSHNSGGFTSSY
;
A
#
# COMPACT_ATOMS: atom_id res chain seq x y z
N MET A 1 5.03 14.65 -22.81
CA MET A 1 6.02 13.90 -23.60
C MET A 1 5.32 12.64 -24.07
N GLY A 2 5.14 12.46 -25.38
CA GLY A 2 4.90 11.13 -25.93
C GLY A 2 6.22 10.39 -25.94
N PHE A 3 6.22 9.08 -25.67
CA PHE A 3 7.45 8.28 -25.61
C PHE A 3 8.09 8.08 -27.00
N HIS A 4 7.32 8.26 -28.07
CA HIS A 4 7.73 8.16 -29.47
C HIS A 4 6.77 9.00 -30.35
N ASN A 5 7.13 9.19 -31.63
CA ASN A 5 6.25 9.75 -32.65
C ASN A 5 6.14 8.74 -33.81
N LEU A 6 5.09 7.92 -33.78
CA LEU A 6 4.85 6.86 -34.74
C LEU A 6 4.28 7.45 -36.04
N VAL A 7 4.73 6.94 -37.17
CA VAL A 7 4.28 7.36 -38.50
C VAL A 7 4.11 6.15 -39.40
N ASN A 8 3.18 6.22 -40.35
CA ASN A 8 2.93 5.17 -41.33
C ASN A 8 2.57 3.80 -40.71
N THR A 9 1.94 3.78 -39.54
CA THR A 9 1.71 2.51 -38.81
C THR A 9 0.66 1.61 -39.46
N ARG A 10 -0.14 2.15 -40.39
CA ARG A 10 -1.10 1.40 -41.22
C ARG A 10 -0.47 0.21 -41.97
N TYR A 11 0.82 0.27 -42.31
CA TYR A 11 1.49 -0.81 -43.02
C TYR A 11 1.63 -2.09 -42.18
N PHE A 12 1.55 -1.98 -40.85
CA PHE A 12 1.54 -3.15 -39.97
C PHE A 12 0.21 -3.92 -39.97
N SER A 13 -0.85 -3.35 -40.55
CA SER A 13 -2.19 -3.96 -40.61
C SER A 13 -2.60 -4.34 -42.05
N GLU A 14 -1.62 -4.66 -42.89
CA GLU A 14 -1.82 -5.01 -44.30
C GLU A 14 -2.78 -6.20 -44.47
N ALA A 15 -2.56 -7.30 -43.76
CA ALA A 15 -3.39 -8.50 -43.89
C ALA A 15 -4.83 -8.27 -43.41
N ALA A 16 -5.04 -7.52 -42.31
CA ALA A 16 -6.37 -7.10 -41.90
C ALA A 16 -7.05 -6.18 -42.93
N THR A 17 -6.28 -5.30 -43.56
CA THR A 17 -6.79 -4.41 -44.62
C THR A 17 -7.22 -5.19 -45.84
N ASP A 18 -6.42 -6.15 -46.26
CA ASP A 18 -6.72 -7.00 -47.41
C ASP A 18 -7.91 -7.91 -47.12
N PHE A 19 -7.99 -8.50 -45.92
CA PHE A 19 -9.17 -9.25 -45.49
C PHE A 19 -10.47 -8.47 -45.65
N ARG A 20 -10.47 -7.19 -45.22
CA ARG A 20 -11.64 -6.30 -45.38
C ARG A 20 -11.96 -6.02 -46.84
N LYS A 21 -10.95 -5.73 -47.67
CA LYS A 21 -11.12 -5.45 -49.11
C LYS A 21 -11.62 -6.66 -49.89
N ASN A 22 -11.19 -7.85 -49.48
CA ASN A 22 -11.44 -9.11 -50.17
C ASN A 22 -12.73 -9.82 -49.70
N GLY A 23 -13.63 -9.11 -49.00
CA GLY A 23 -14.90 -9.66 -48.55
C GLY A 23 -14.76 -10.80 -47.53
N GLY A 24 -13.78 -10.69 -46.62
CA GLY A 24 -13.56 -11.67 -45.57
C GLY A 24 -12.62 -12.81 -45.96
N ARG A 25 -11.66 -12.56 -46.86
CA ARG A 25 -10.65 -13.55 -47.30
C ARG A 25 -9.25 -12.95 -47.23
N TYR A 26 -8.34 -13.62 -46.53
CA TYR A 26 -6.94 -13.18 -46.46
C TYR A 26 -6.19 -13.33 -47.78
N CYS A 27 -6.49 -14.39 -48.53
CA CYS A 27 -5.87 -14.65 -49.83
C CYS A 27 -6.95 -15.05 -50.84
N LEU A 28 -6.85 -14.49 -52.05
CA LEU A 28 -7.78 -14.77 -53.16
C LEU A 28 -7.33 -15.97 -54.02
N ALA A 29 -6.08 -16.41 -53.86
CA ALA A 29 -5.57 -17.58 -54.58
C ALA A 29 -6.34 -18.84 -54.17
N PRO A 30 -6.52 -19.83 -55.07
CA PRO A 30 -7.14 -21.10 -54.73
C PRO A 30 -6.42 -21.80 -53.58
N VAL A 31 -7.17 -22.36 -52.63
CA VAL A 31 -6.62 -23.09 -51.48
C VAL A 31 -5.70 -24.22 -51.96
N GLY A 32 -4.49 -24.29 -51.40
CA GLY A 32 -3.46 -25.29 -51.74
C GLY A 32 -2.67 -24.98 -53.02
N SER A 33 -2.97 -23.89 -53.72
CA SER A 33 -2.10 -23.39 -54.80
C SER A 33 -0.77 -22.88 -54.25
N ARG A 34 0.24 -22.75 -55.13
CA ARG A 34 1.55 -22.22 -54.75
C ARG A 34 1.45 -20.83 -54.11
N GLU A 35 0.70 -19.92 -54.72
CA GLU A 35 0.49 -18.56 -54.22
C GLU A 35 -0.23 -18.54 -52.86
N TRP A 36 -1.16 -19.48 -52.65
CA TRP A 36 -1.82 -19.64 -51.35
C TRP A 36 -0.84 -20.06 -50.26
N ASN A 37 0.00 -21.06 -50.53
CA ASN A 37 0.99 -21.53 -49.57
C ASN A 37 2.05 -20.45 -49.28
N GLU A 38 2.58 -19.79 -50.33
CA GLU A 38 3.54 -18.70 -50.18
C GLU A 38 2.98 -17.53 -49.35
N TYR A 39 1.68 -17.23 -49.49
CA TYR A 39 1.02 -16.23 -48.66
C TYR A 39 0.99 -16.62 -47.18
N TRP A 40 0.56 -17.84 -46.84
CA TRP A 40 0.47 -18.27 -45.44
C TRP A 40 1.84 -18.46 -44.80
N ASP A 41 2.82 -18.99 -45.54
CA ASP A 41 4.21 -19.06 -45.11
C ASP A 41 4.73 -17.67 -44.74
N MET A 42 4.45 -16.65 -45.57
CA MET A 42 4.82 -15.27 -45.26
C MET A 42 4.13 -14.76 -43.98
N GLN A 43 2.84 -15.03 -43.78
CA GLN A 43 2.12 -14.60 -42.58
C GLN A 43 2.67 -15.29 -41.32
N GLU A 44 2.99 -16.57 -41.39
CA GLU A 44 3.62 -17.32 -40.31
C GLU A 44 5.00 -16.78 -39.96
N GLN A 45 5.83 -16.45 -40.97
CA GLN A 45 7.14 -15.83 -40.74
C GLN A 45 7.02 -14.47 -40.03
N ARG A 46 6.05 -13.64 -40.41
CA ARG A 46 5.78 -12.35 -39.74
C ARG A 46 5.28 -12.56 -38.30
N CYS A 47 4.44 -13.56 -38.06
CA CYS A 47 3.97 -13.95 -36.72
C CYS A 47 5.10 -14.55 -35.85
N ALA A 48 6.06 -15.26 -36.42
CA ALA A 48 7.17 -15.88 -35.70
C ALA A 48 8.29 -14.88 -35.38
N ASN A 49 8.71 -14.10 -36.37
CA ASN A 49 9.92 -13.27 -36.30
C ASN A 49 9.62 -11.78 -36.08
N GLY A 50 8.35 -11.38 -36.11
CA GLY A 50 7.96 -9.98 -36.17
C GLY A 50 8.00 -9.42 -37.59
N TYR A 51 7.65 -8.15 -37.70
CA TYR A 51 7.53 -7.48 -39.00
C TYR A 51 8.20 -6.11 -38.94
N SER A 52 9.04 -5.83 -39.92
CA SER A 52 9.70 -4.54 -40.11
C SER A 52 9.17 -3.87 -41.38
N VAL A 53 8.71 -2.63 -41.25
CA VAL A 53 8.35 -1.79 -42.38
C VAL A 53 8.54 -0.32 -42.01
N GLY A 54 9.04 0.49 -42.96
CA GLY A 54 9.22 1.92 -42.75
C GLY A 54 10.19 2.30 -41.62
N GLY A 55 11.19 1.44 -41.33
CA GLY A 55 12.18 1.69 -40.27
C GLY A 55 11.70 1.38 -38.85
N LEU A 56 10.46 0.92 -38.68
CA LEU A 56 9.91 0.44 -37.41
C LEU A 56 9.82 -1.10 -37.44
N TRP A 57 10.03 -1.74 -36.30
CA TRP A 57 9.77 -3.18 -36.11
C TRP A 57 8.71 -3.37 -35.03
N ILE A 58 7.83 -4.36 -35.23
CA ILE A 58 6.92 -4.87 -34.20
C ILE A 58 7.16 -6.36 -33.98
N SER A 59 6.96 -6.80 -32.74
CA SER A 59 7.02 -8.23 -32.43
C SER A 59 5.94 -9.03 -33.16
N GLY A 60 6.21 -10.31 -33.41
CA GLY A 60 5.26 -11.19 -34.13
C GLY A 60 3.92 -11.33 -33.43
N ARG A 61 3.91 -11.27 -32.09
CA ARG A 61 2.69 -11.21 -31.27
C ARG A 61 1.88 -9.93 -31.51
N HIS A 62 2.54 -8.79 -31.72
CA HIS A 62 1.85 -7.55 -32.08
C HIS A 62 1.31 -7.61 -33.51
N TYR A 63 2.09 -8.16 -34.45
CA TYR A 63 1.62 -8.37 -35.83
C TYR A 63 0.37 -9.27 -35.86
N TRP A 64 0.38 -10.35 -35.08
CA TRP A 64 -0.79 -11.21 -34.87
C TRP A 64 -2.01 -10.45 -34.32
N TYR A 65 -1.80 -9.64 -33.28
CA TYR A 65 -2.86 -8.83 -32.69
C TYR A 65 -3.51 -7.90 -33.72
N LEU A 66 -2.70 -7.23 -34.55
CA LEU A 66 -3.20 -6.29 -35.55
C LEU A 66 -3.91 -6.96 -36.73
N ASN A 67 -3.51 -8.18 -37.11
CA ASN A 67 -3.93 -8.78 -38.37
C ASN A 67 -4.89 -9.95 -38.26
N PHE A 68 -4.93 -10.64 -37.12
CA PHE A 68 -5.69 -11.88 -36.96
C PHE A 68 -6.54 -11.93 -35.69
N THR A 69 -6.60 -10.81 -34.95
CA THR A 69 -7.34 -10.72 -33.67
C THR A 69 -8.40 -9.61 -33.73
N PRO A 70 -9.61 -9.86 -34.26
CA PRO A 70 -10.70 -8.89 -34.16
C PRO A 70 -11.15 -8.70 -32.70
N ILE A 71 -11.56 -7.47 -32.37
CA ILE A 71 -11.96 -7.04 -31.04
C ILE A 71 -13.24 -6.20 -31.08
N MET A 72 -13.93 -6.06 -29.95
CA MET A 72 -15.02 -5.08 -29.84
C MET A 72 -14.44 -3.68 -29.64
N LYS A 73 -14.62 -2.80 -30.63
CA LYS A 73 -14.07 -1.44 -30.64
C LYS A 73 -15.08 -0.42 -31.17
N ILE A 74 -14.79 0.86 -30.98
CA ILE A 74 -15.52 1.94 -31.67
C ILE A 74 -15.04 1.97 -33.13
N ASP A 75 -15.95 2.25 -34.06
CA ASP A 75 -15.61 2.42 -35.48
C ASP A 75 -14.52 3.49 -35.68
N ASP A 76 -13.55 3.16 -36.54
CA ASP A 76 -12.35 3.98 -36.74
C ASP A 76 -12.66 5.35 -37.33
N LYS A 77 -13.67 5.45 -38.20
CA LYS A 77 -14.10 6.73 -38.78
C LYS A 77 -14.70 7.63 -37.71
N ILE A 78 -15.48 7.06 -36.79
CA ILE A 78 -16.07 7.81 -35.67
C ILE A 78 -14.96 8.28 -34.72
N ALA A 79 -14.01 7.41 -34.37
CA ALA A 79 -12.90 7.75 -33.49
C ALA A 79 -12.00 8.84 -34.08
N LEU A 80 -11.68 8.77 -35.37
CA LEU A 80 -10.87 9.78 -36.08
C LEU A 80 -11.60 11.10 -36.23
N LYS A 81 -12.89 11.08 -36.58
CA LYS A 81 -13.70 12.30 -36.63
C LYS A 81 -13.74 13.00 -35.27
N ALA A 82 -13.89 12.25 -34.19
CA ALA A 82 -13.86 12.79 -32.83
C ALA A 82 -12.51 13.45 -32.49
N PHE A 83 -11.40 12.87 -32.97
CA PHE A 83 -10.06 13.46 -32.81
C PHE A 83 -9.91 14.76 -33.61
N GLU A 84 -10.28 14.76 -34.88
CA GLU A 84 -10.19 15.94 -35.77
C GLU A 84 -11.05 17.11 -35.28
N GLU A 85 -12.29 16.84 -34.87
CA GLU A 85 -13.19 17.87 -34.34
C GLU A 85 -12.64 18.54 -33.08
N ARG A 86 -11.91 17.79 -32.22
CA ARG A 86 -11.27 18.33 -31.01
C ARG A 86 -10.06 19.20 -31.31
N ARG A 87 -9.33 18.91 -32.39
CA ARG A 87 -8.19 19.70 -32.84
C ARG A 87 -8.61 20.99 -33.57
N SER A 88 -9.84 21.03 -34.10
CA SER A 88 -10.38 22.20 -34.78
C SER A 88 -10.62 23.38 -33.82
N ALA A 89 -9.97 24.52 -34.08
CA ALA A 89 -10.14 25.75 -33.31
C ALA A 89 -11.58 26.30 -33.31
N LYS A 90 -12.42 25.87 -34.26
CA LYS A 90 -13.83 26.33 -34.42
C LYS A 90 -14.81 25.60 -33.48
N THR A 91 -14.48 24.41 -32.97
CA THR A 91 -15.44 23.53 -32.28
C THR A 91 -15.03 23.28 -30.84
N LYS A 92 -15.06 24.31 -29.97
CA LYS A 92 -14.65 24.20 -28.55
C LYS A 92 -15.51 23.29 -27.66
N LYS A 93 -16.58 22.70 -28.21
CA LYS A 93 -17.44 21.72 -27.52
C LYS A 93 -17.78 20.60 -28.49
N VAL A 94 -16.99 19.54 -28.51
CA VAL A 94 -17.45 18.27 -29.09
C VAL A 94 -18.51 17.73 -28.13
N GLY A 95 -19.75 17.61 -28.61
CA GLY A 95 -20.85 16.99 -27.86
C GLY A 95 -20.53 15.54 -27.51
N ALA A 96 -21.26 14.95 -26.56
CA ALA A 96 -21.13 13.52 -26.31
C ALA A 96 -21.49 12.76 -27.60
N LEU A 97 -20.53 12.03 -28.17
CA LEU A 97 -20.75 11.17 -29.33
C LEU A 97 -21.17 9.79 -28.83
N THR A 98 -22.32 9.31 -29.29
CA THR A 98 -22.78 7.94 -29.08
C THR A 98 -22.35 7.09 -30.27
N ALA A 99 -21.73 5.95 -30.02
CA ALA A 99 -21.34 5.00 -31.05
C ALA A 99 -21.55 3.57 -30.55
N GLU A 100 -22.00 2.70 -31.45
CA GLU A 100 -22.05 1.27 -31.19
C GLU A 100 -20.66 0.66 -31.31
N ARG A 101 -20.39 -0.40 -30.54
CA ARG A 101 -19.15 -1.16 -30.68
C ARG A 101 -19.30 -2.16 -31.82
N ILE A 102 -18.32 -2.20 -32.71
CA ILE A 102 -18.22 -3.14 -33.82
C ILE A 102 -17.16 -4.20 -33.52
N PHE A 103 -17.30 -5.37 -34.12
CA PHE A 103 -16.30 -6.43 -34.08
C PHE A 103 -15.37 -6.31 -35.29
N ASP A 104 -14.17 -5.77 -35.09
CA ASP A 104 -13.21 -5.49 -36.17
C ASP A 104 -11.76 -5.46 -35.63
N PHE A 105 -10.76 -5.44 -36.50
CA PHE A 105 -9.35 -5.47 -36.11
C PHE A 105 -8.91 -4.21 -35.32
N PRO A 106 -8.01 -4.35 -34.33
CA PRO A 106 -7.48 -3.22 -33.57
C PRO A 106 -6.75 -2.24 -34.48
N ARG A 107 -6.75 -0.96 -34.06
CA ARG A 107 -5.87 0.05 -34.64
C ARG A 107 -4.49 -0.10 -34.04
N PHE A 108 -3.47 0.38 -34.75
CA PHE A 108 -2.17 0.59 -34.13
C PHE A 108 -2.32 1.60 -32.99
N TYR A 109 -1.85 1.24 -31.81
CA TYR A 109 -1.95 2.04 -30.60
C TYR A 109 -0.60 2.04 -29.90
N GLU A 110 -0.08 3.21 -29.54
CA GLU A 110 1.18 3.36 -28.81
C GLU A 110 1.34 2.43 -27.60
N ILE A 111 0.29 2.28 -26.78
CA ILE A 111 0.36 1.44 -25.59
C ILE A 111 0.41 -0.05 -25.92
N ASP A 112 -0.08 -0.46 -27.09
CA ASP A 112 -0.01 -1.85 -27.57
C ASP A 112 1.38 -2.13 -28.12
N TYR A 113 1.91 -1.18 -28.89
CA TYR A 113 3.29 -1.21 -29.38
C TYR A 113 4.29 -1.36 -28.24
N GLU A 114 4.16 -0.56 -27.19
CA GLU A 114 4.99 -0.66 -26.00
C GLU A 114 4.81 -2.00 -25.29
N TRP A 115 3.56 -2.40 -25.00
CA TRP A 115 3.30 -3.63 -24.24
C TRP A 115 3.87 -4.88 -24.91
N TYR A 116 3.65 -5.04 -26.21
CA TYR A 116 4.15 -6.21 -26.94
C TYR A 116 5.67 -6.23 -27.11
N ASN A 117 6.32 -5.06 -27.23
CA ASN A 117 7.78 -4.99 -27.30
C ASN A 117 8.44 -5.15 -25.94
N PHE A 118 7.87 -4.58 -24.86
CA PHE A 118 8.34 -4.83 -23.50
C PHE A 118 8.20 -6.32 -23.13
N LYS A 119 7.11 -6.98 -23.53
CA LYS A 119 6.96 -8.44 -23.41
C LYS A 119 8.03 -9.21 -24.16
N HIS A 120 8.35 -8.77 -25.38
CA HIS A 120 9.38 -9.39 -26.20
C HIS A 120 10.76 -9.28 -25.56
N ILE A 121 11.22 -8.07 -25.21
CA ILE A 121 12.55 -7.90 -24.59
C ILE A 121 12.60 -8.55 -23.21
N ALA A 122 11.51 -8.53 -22.43
CA ALA A 122 11.48 -9.18 -21.12
C ALA A 122 11.78 -10.68 -21.26
N TRP A 123 11.23 -11.33 -22.28
CA TRP A 123 11.43 -12.76 -22.48
C TRP A 123 12.76 -13.09 -23.17
N TYR A 124 13.06 -12.44 -24.30
CA TYR A 124 14.19 -12.79 -25.16
C TYR A 124 15.47 -12.00 -24.87
N GLY A 125 15.39 -10.96 -24.04
CA GLY A 125 16.45 -9.99 -23.83
C GLY A 125 16.47 -8.92 -24.93
N GLY A 126 17.27 -7.89 -24.70
CA GLY A 126 17.46 -6.79 -25.65
C GLY A 126 17.20 -5.42 -25.03
N GLU A 127 17.06 -4.42 -25.88
CA GLU A 127 16.80 -3.04 -25.48
C GLU A 127 15.68 -2.45 -26.33
N PHE A 128 14.75 -1.77 -25.68
CA PHE A 128 13.70 -1.03 -26.35
C PHE A 128 13.36 0.22 -25.53
N MET A 129 13.40 1.38 -26.20
CA MET A 129 13.12 2.69 -25.60
C MET A 129 13.97 3.01 -24.34
N GLY A 130 15.24 2.59 -24.35
CA GLY A 130 16.15 2.76 -23.21
C GLY A 130 15.92 1.80 -22.05
N ILE A 131 14.93 0.90 -22.15
CA ILE A 131 14.73 -0.19 -21.20
C ILE A 131 15.52 -1.40 -21.68
N ARG A 132 16.48 -1.85 -20.87
CA ARG A 132 17.31 -3.02 -21.16
C ARG A 132 16.84 -4.22 -20.34
N SER A 133 16.75 -5.37 -20.98
CA SER A 133 16.43 -6.63 -20.32
C SER A 133 17.50 -7.69 -20.61
N PRO A 134 17.91 -8.47 -19.61
CA PRO A 134 18.74 -9.66 -19.83
C PRO A 134 17.96 -10.83 -20.45
N GLY A 135 16.63 -10.72 -20.60
CA GLY A 135 15.75 -11.83 -20.94
C GLY A 135 15.29 -12.59 -19.70
N ALA A 136 14.44 -13.60 -19.90
CA ALA A 136 13.87 -14.43 -18.84
C ALA A 136 13.16 -13.65 -17.69
N LYS A 137 12.60 -12.48 -18.01
CA LYS A 137 11.80 -11.64 -17.10
C LYS A 137 10.30 -11.72 -17.42
N HIS A 138 9.51 -11.33 -16.43
CA HIS A 138 8.05 -11.24 -16.45
C HIS A 138 7.60 -9.77 -16.51
N LEU A 139 6.29 -9.50 -16.51
CA LEU A 139 5.79 -8.12 -16.48
C LEU A 139 4.74 -7.90 -15.40
N SER A 140 4.89 -6.79 -14.70
CA SER A 140 3.87 -6.17 -13.87
C SER A 140 3.38 -4.87 -14.51
N CYS A 141 2.07 -4.61 -14.45
CA CYS A 141 1.49 -3.39 -14.98
C CYS A 141 0.36 -2.84 -14.10
N ALA A 142 0.53 -1.60 -13.64
CA ALA A 142 -0.56 -0.81 -13.08
C ALA A 142 -1.17 0.06 -14.20
N LYS A 143 -2.48 -0.06 -14.42
CA LYS A 143 -3.13 0.59 -15.58
C LYS A 143 -4.45 1.26 -15.22
N SER A 144 -4.77 2.31 -15.96
CA SER A 144 -6.11 2.89 -15.92
C SER A 144 -7.17 1.94 -16.49
N ARG A 145 -8.40 2.06 -15.98
CA ARG A 145 -9.56 1.34 -16.51
C ARG A 145 -9.78 1.62 -18.00
N GLY A 146 -10.24 0.60 -18.74
CA GLY A 146 -10.56 0.74 -20.17
C GLY A 146 -9.37 0.71 -21.12
N ALA A 147 -8.18 0.29 -20.67
CA ALA A 147 -6.96 0.25 -21.49
C ALA A 147 -6.80 -0.98 -22.42
N GLY A 148 -7.79 -1.88 -22.48
CA GLY A 148 -7.79 -3.01 -23.40
C GLY A 148 -6.82 -4.16 -23.10
N PHE A 149 -6.14 -4.17 -21.95
CA PHE A 149 -5.14 -5.19 -21.60
C PHE A 149 -5.65 -6.64 -21.68
N SER A 150 -6.88 -6.92 -21.26
CA SER A 150 -7.44 -8.26 -21.36
C SER A 150 -7.54 -8.74 -22.82
N TYR A 151 -7.77 -7.85 -23.80
CA TYR A 151 -7.72 -8.22 -25.23
C TYR A 151 -6.32 -8.58 -25.68
N LYS A 152 -5.31 -7.82 -25.23
CA LYS A 152 -3.90 -8.05 -25.59
C LYS A 152 -3.44 -9.41 -25.07
N GLU A 153 -3.80 -9.72 -23.83
CA GLU A 153 -3.41 -10.95 -23.15
C GLU A 153 -4.23 -12.16 -23.64
N ALA A 154 -5.51 -11.98 -23.99
CA ALA A 154 -6.28 -13.00 -24.69
C ALA A 154 -5.68 -13.35 -26.06
N SER A 155 -5.31 -12.34 -26.85
CA SER A 155 -4.65 -12.51 -28.14
C SER A 155 -3.32 -13.26 -28.01
N ASP A 156 -2.56 -12.96 -26.96
CA ASP A 156 -1.30 -13.61 -26.65
C ASP A 156 -1.46 -15.11 -26.33
N GLY A 157 -2.54 -15.49 -25.64
CA GLY A 157 -2.88 -16.90 -25.43
C GLY A 157 -3.42 -17.58 -26.69
N ALA A 158 -4.22 -16.89 -27.49
CA ALA A 158 -4.69 -17.40 -28.79
C ALA A 158 -3.51 -17.64 -29.74
N PHE A 159 -2.51 -16.74 -29.76
CA PHE A 159 -1.26 -16.93 -30.50
C PHE A 159 -0.54 -18.22 -30.07
N ASN A 160 -0.37 -18.43 -28.76
CA ASN A 160 0.26 -19.65 -28.25
C ASN A 160 -0.52 -20.90 -28.66
N TYR A 161 -1.85 -20.84 -28.53
CA TYR A 161 -2.75 -21.92 -28.88
C TYR A 161 -2.60 -22.33 -30.35
N THR A 162 -2.51 -21.35 -31.24
CA THR A 162 -2.35 -21.54 -32.69
C THR A 162 -0.96 -22.04 -33.07
N PHE A 163 0.11 -21.36 -32.66
CA PHE A 163 1.46 -21.57 -33.22
C PHE A 163 2.38 -22.47 -32.40
N ILE A 164 2.00 -22.83 -31.18
CA ILE A 164 2.90 -23.54 -30.27
C ILE A 164 2.22 -24.84 -29.80
N PRO A 165 2.47 -25.97 -30.49
CA PRO A 165 1.89 -27.25 -30.12
C PRO A 165 2.18 -27.62 -28.66
N GLY A 166 1.15 -28.13 -27.98
CA GLY A 166 1.19 -28.54 -26.58
C GLY A 166 1.30 -27.38 -25.59
N SER A 167 1.18 -26.12 -26.05
CA SER A 167 1.27 -24.98 -25.16
C SER A 167 0.10 -24.92 -24.18
N LYS A 168 0.38 -24.44 -22.97
CA LYS A 168 -0.64 -24.19 -21.95
C LYS A 168 -0.61 -22.71 -21.57
N SER A 169 -1.76 -22.06 -21.68
CA SER A 169 -1.95 -20.68 -21.21
C SER A 169 -2.95 -20.68 -20.06
N TYR A 170 -2.49 -20.25 -18.89
CA TYR A 170 -3.32 -20.14 -17.69
C TYR A 170 -3.74 -18.68 -17.45
N TYR A 171 -5.01 -18.50 -17.14
CA TYR A 171 -5.59 -17.22 -16.73
C TYR A 171 -6.11 -17.36 -15.31
N PHE A 172 -5.49 -16.64 -14.38
CA PHE A 172 -5.80 -16.62 -12.98
C PHE A 172 -6.54 -15.33 -12.62
N ALA A 173 -7.59 -15.45 -11.81
CA ALA A 173 -8.27 -14.31 -11.22
C ALA A 173 -8.74 -14.67 -9.80
N GLY A 174 -8.85 -13.66 -8.92
CA GLY A 174 -9.39 -13.85 -7.57
C GLY A 174 -10.89 -14.18 -7.56
N ILE A 175 -11.62 -13.76 -8.59
CA ILE A 175 -13.06 -13.96 -8.73
C ILE A 175 -13.36 -14.44 -10.15
N GLU A 176 -14.30 -15.39 -10.29
CA GLU A 176 -14.65 -16.00 -11.57
C GLU A 176 -15.13 -14.99 -12.63
N GLN A 177 -15.83 -13.94 -12.21
CA GLN A 177 -16.39 -12.93 -13.12
C GLN A 177 -15.31 -12.24 -13.98
N TYR A 178 -14.09 -12.05 -13.45
CA TYR A 178 -12.97 -11.50 -14.22
C TYR A 178 -12.47 -12.45 -15.32
N LEU A 179 -12.85 -13.73 -15.27
CA LEU A 179 -12.59 -14.71 -16.33
C LEU A 179 -13.77 -14.86 -17.29
N THR A 180 -15.01 -14.88 -16.79
CA THR A 180 -16.19 -15.38 -17.54
C THR A 180 -17.33 -14.37 -17.82
N THR A 181 -17.34 -13.20 -17.17
CA THR A 181 -18.40 -12.18 -17.33
C THR A 181 -17.80 -10.88 -17.89
N ASP A 182 -17.69 -10.79 -19.22
CA ASP A 182 -16.81 -9.82 -19.91
C ASP A 182 -15.34 -9.93 -19.48
N GLY A 183 -14.98 -11.11 -18.97
CA GLY A 183 -13.65 -11.46 -18.52
C GLY A 183 -12.71 -11.74 -19.68
N ILE A 184 -11.50 -12.22 -19.37
CA ILE A 184 -10.49 -12.46 -20.41
C ILE A 184 -10.86 -13.65 -21.32
N LEU A 185 -11.54 -14.67 -20.82
CA LEU A 185 -11.86 -15.87 -21.61
C LEU A 185 -13.00 -15.62 -22.60
N ASN A 186 -13.93 -14.70 -22.31
CA ASN A 186 -14.91 -14.21 -23.29
C ASN A 186 -14.26 -13.49 -24.47
N LYS A 187 -13.00 -13.05 -24.33
CA LYS A 187 -12.23 -12.42 -25.41
C LYS A 187 -11.45 -13.48 -26.19
N VAL A 188 -10.95 -14.52 -25.52
CA VAL A 188 -10.25 -15.64 -26.18
C VAL A 188 -11.17 -16.42 -27.13
N GLN A 189 -12.39 -16.77 -26.68
CA GLN A 189 -13.30 -17.60 -27.47
C GLN A 189 -13.59 -17.02 -28.88
N PRO A 190 -14.02 -15.75 -29.03
CA PRO A 190 -14.22 -15.16 -30.35
C PRO A 190 -12.96 -15.08 -31.22
N MET A 191 -11.77 -14.93 -30.60
CA MET A 191 -10.51 -14.94 -31.35
C MET A 191 -10.23 -16.33 -31.92
N LEU A 192 -10.42 -17.39 -31.13
CA LEU A 192 -10.23 -18.76 -31.58
C LEU A 192 -11.28 -19.20 -32.60
N ASP A 193 -12.52 -18.71 -32.47
CA ASP A 193 -13.58 -18.93 -33.46
C ASP A 193 -13.24 -18.21 -34.77
N PHE A 194 -12.79 -16.96 -34.70
CA PHE A 194 -12.38 -16.21 -35.89
C PHE A 194 -11.23 -16.89 -36.65
N VAL A 195 -10.21 -17.38 -35.96
CA VAL A 195 -9.11 -18.14 -36.58
C VAL A 195 -9.67 -19.38 -37.28
N ASN A 196 -10.56 -20.12 -36.63
CA ASN A 196 -11.19 -21.30 -37.23
C ASN A 196 -12.07 -20.95 -38.42
N ASP A 197 -12.77 -19.82 -38.44
CA ASP A 197 -13.67 -19.47 -39.53
C ASP A 197 -12.92 -18.94 -40.76
N TYR A 198 -11.86 -18.15 -40.54
CA TYR A 198 -11.24 -17.32 -41.58
C TYR A 198 -9.77 -17.64 -41.89
N CYS A 199 -9.06 -18.34 -41.01
CA CYS A 199 -7.65 -18.70 -41.20
C CYS A 199 -7.53 -20.22 -41.43
N LEU A 200 -7.88 -20.66 -42.65
CA LEU A 200 -8.01 -22.08 -42.98
C LEU A 200 -6.79 -22.94 -42.62
N GLU A 201 -5.58 -22.39 -42.80
CA GLU A 201 -4.31 -23.08 -42.50
C GLU A 201 -4.11 -23.36 -41.00
N TRP A 202 -4.73 -22.55 -40.15
CA TRP A 202 -4.53 -22.55 -38.70
C TRP A 202 -5.71 -23.16 -37.93
N LYS A 203 -6.64 -23.80 -38.63
CA LYS A 203 -7.83 -24.41 -38.03
C LYS A 203 -7.46 -25.46 -36.99
N GLN A 204 -8.07 -25.34 -35.81
CA GLN A 204 -7.92 -26.31 -34.73
C GLN A 204 -9.27 -26.77 -34.18
N ASN A 205 -9.45 -28.09 -34.09
CA ASN A 205 -10.63 -28.69 -33.47
C ASN A 205 -10.61 -28.54 -31.94
N ARG A 206 -11.81 -28.44 -31.35
CA ARG A 206 -12.02 -28.37 -29.89
C ARG A 206 -12.93 -29.49 -29.39
N GLN A 207 -12.74 -30.72 -29.86
CA GLN A 207 -13.71 -31.79 -29.63
C GLN A 207 -13.74 -32.27 -28.17
N LYS A 208 -12.59 -32.43 -27.52
CA LYS A 208 -12.54 -33.00 -26.16
C LYS A 208 -12.88 -31.99 -25.06
N LYS A 209 -12.45 -30.74 -25.22
CA LYS A 209 -12.70 -29.63 -24.28
C LYS A 209 -12.99 -28.34 -25.04
N ASN A 210 -14.20 -27.82 -24.84
CA ASN A 210 -14.68 -26.57 -25.41
C ASN A 210 -15.64 -25.86 -24.44
N THR A 211 -15.17 -25.63 -23.22
CA THR A 211 -15.87 -24.75 -22.27
C THR A 211 -15.10 -23.44 -22.15
N LEU A 212 -15.75 -22.38 -21.68
CA LEU A 212 -15.10 -21.08 -21.54
C LEU A 212 -13.87 -21.14 -20.62
N LEU A 213 -13.94 -21.94 -19.54
CA LEU A 213 -12.84 -22.15 -18.59
C LEU A 213 -11.80 -23.15 -19.09
N TYR A 214 -12.09 -23.97 -20.10
CA TYR A 214 -11.15 -24.97 -20.61
C TYR A 214 -11.41 -25.31 -22.08
N GLN A 215 -10.49 -24.84 -22.93
CA GLN A 215 -10.46 -25.13 -24.35
C GLN A 215 -9.18 -25.93 -24.68
N ARG A 216 -9.30 -26.99 -25.47
CA ARG A 216 -8.18 -27.84 -25.89
C ARG A 216 -8.22 -28.08 -27.39
N ALA A 217 -7.08 -27.89 -28.04
CA ALA A 217 -6.91 -28.12 -29.47
C ALA A 217 -6.77 -29.62 -29.77
N SER A 218 -7.90 -30.32 -29.85
CA SER A 218 -7.92 -31.74 -30.13
C SER A 218 -9.16 -32.25 -30.85
N TYR A 219 -9.00 -33.37 -31.53
CA TYR A 219 -10.05 -34.19 -32.12
C TYR A 219 -9.81 -35.67 -31.82
N ILE A 220 -10.85 -36.48 -31.92
CA ILE A 220 -10.78 -37.93 -31.83
C ILE A 220 -10.68 -38.48 -33.26
N ASP A 221 -9.60 -39.19 -33.55
CA ASP A 221 -9.42 -39.83 -34.86
C ASP A 221 -10.30 -41.08 -35.01
N GLY A 222 -10.26 -41.70 -36.20
CA GLY A 222 -11.05 -42.90 -36.49
C GLY A 222 -10.73 -44.13 -35.62
N PHE A 223 -9.63 -44.12 -34.87
CA PHE A 223 -9.23 -45.18 -33.94
C PHE A 223 -9.58 -44.86 -32.49
N GLY A 224 -10.27 -43.74 -32.23
CA GLY A 224 -10.60 -43.30 -30.87
C GLY A 224 -9.45 -42.61 -30.14
N VAL A 225 -8.35 -42.29 -30.83
CA VAL A 225 -7.18 -41.64 -30.23
C VAL A 225 -7.32 -40.13 -30.34
N GLU A 226 -7.03 -39.44 -29.23
CA GLU A 226 -6.98 -37.98 -29.25
C GLU A 226 -5.74 -37.50 -30.04
N ARG A 227 -5.98 -36.65 -31.03
CA ARG A 227 -4.98 -36.03 -31.92
C ARG A 227 -5.19 -34.51 -31.98
N GLY A 228 -4.25 -33.78 -32.56
CA GLY A 228 -4.26 -32.32 -32.67
C GLY A 228 -2.98 -31.69 -32.13
N SER A 229 -2.92 -30.36 -32.09
CA SER A 229 -1.78 -29.63 -31.52
C SER A 229 -1.72 -29.77 -29.99
N MET A 230 -2.81 -30.18 -29.33
CA MET A 230 -2.89 -30.38 -27.88
C MET A 230 -2.69 -29.13 -27.04
N SER A 231 -2.76 -27.95 -27.65
CA SER A 231 -2.69 -26.65 -26.97
C SER A 231 -3.92 -26.41 -26.08
N GLU A 232 -3.74 -25.69 -24.98
CA GLU A 232 -4.75 -25.51 -23.93
C GLU A 232 -4.86 -24.05 -23.48
N ILE A 233 -6.11 -23.58 -23.34
CA ILE A 233 -6.48 -22.36 -22.63
C ILE A 233 -7.23 -22.77 -21.37
N ILE A 234 -6.77 -22.33 -20.20
CA ILE A 234 -7.31 -22.77 -18.91
C ILE A 234 -7.53 -21.55 -18.00
N GLY A 235 -8.78 -21.33 -17.59
CA GLY A 235 -9.16 -20.40 -16.54
C GLY A 235 -9.13 -21.06 -15.16
N VAL A 236 -8.55 -20.39 -14.17
CA VAL A 236 -8.54 -20.88 -12.78
C VAL A 236 -8.89 -19.74 -11.83
N VAL A 237 -9.92 -19.95 -11.01
CA VAL A 237 -10.26 -19.04 -9.91
C VAL A 237 -9.37 -19.36 -8.72
N ILE A 238 -8.69 -18.35 -8.21
CA ILE A 238 -7.68 -18.47 -7.15
C ILE A 238 -8.21 -17.82 -5.88
N ASP A 239 -8.85 -18.62 -5.04
CA ASP A 239 -9.21 -18.32 -3.64
C ASP A 239 -8.06 -18.70 -2.67
N ASP A 240 -7.25 -19.69 -3.05
CA ASP A 240 -6.04 -20.15 -2.37
C ASP A 240 -4.83 -20.08 -3.33
N PRO A 241 -3.74 -19.36 -2.98
CA PRO A 241 -2.51 -19.33 -3.75
C PRO A 241 -1.96 -20.70 -4.19
N ASP A 242 -2.19 -21.76 -3.41
CA ASP A 242 -1.72 -23.11 -3.73
C ASP A 242 -2.43 -23.75 -4.94
N LYS A 243 -3.57 -23.20 -5.40
CA LYS A 243 -4.22 -23.61 -6.67
C LYS A 243 -3.37 -23.32 -7.92
N THR A 244 -2.39 -22.41 -7.81
CA THR A 244 -1.43 -22.13 -8.89
C THR A 244 -0.32 -23.18 -9.01
N ARG A 245 -0.16 -24.03 -7.99
CA ARG A 245 0.90 -25.04 -7.92
C ARG A 245 0.77 -26.07 -9.05
N GLY A 246 1.90 -26.39 -9.69
CA GLY A 246 1.96 -27.40 -10.74
C GLY A 246 1.35 -26.95 -12.07
N LYS A 247 0.93 -25.69 -12.19
CA LYS A 247 0.43 -25.09 -13.44
C LYS A 247 1.59 -24.60 -14.28
N ARG A 248 2.27 -25.54 -14.96
CA ARG A 248 3.40 -25.26 -15.85
C ARG A 248 2.92 -24.72 -17.20
N GLY A 249 2.64 -23.42 -17.25
CA GLY A 249 2.18 -22.74 -18.47
C GLY A 249 3.31 -22.05 -19.21
N ARG A 250 3.23 -22.04 -20.56
CA ARG A 250 4.05 -21.13 -21.38
C ARG A 250 3.66 -19.67 -21.17
N LYS A 251 2.39 -19.47 -20.77
CA LYS A 251 1.82 -18.18 -20.40
C LYS A 251 1.03 -18.35 -19.10
N ILE A 252 1.24 -17.42 -18.18
CA ILE A 252 0.42 -17.28 -16.97
C ILE A 252 0.00 -15.80 -16.87
N VAL A 253 -1.28 -15.55 -16.66
CA VAL A 253 -1.84 -14.21 -16.49
C VAL A 253 -2.50 -14.12 -15.13
N PHE A 254 -2.19 -13.07 -14.37
CA PHE A 254 -2.96 -12.65 -13.20
C PHE A 254 -3.81 -11.45 -13.62
N GLU A 255 -5.08 -11.74 -13.95
CA GLU A 255 -6.07 -10.74 -14.33
C GLU A 255 -6.60 -10.02 -13.09
N GLU A 256 -6.76 -8.71 -13.21
CA GLU A 256 -7.27 -7.82 -12.16
C GLU A 256 -6.56 -8.03 -10.83
N ALA A 257 -5.23 -7.99 -10.88
CA ALA A 257 -4.33 -8.25 -9.76
C ALA A 257 -4.57 -7.36 -8.51
N GLY A 258 -5.28 -6.23 -8.66
CA GLY A 258 -5.69 -5.38 -7.55
C GLY A 258 -6.76 -6.00 -6.62
N SER A 259 -7.56 -6.95 -7.13
CA SER A 259 -8.54 -7.74 -6.36
C SER A 259 -7.93 -9.02 -5.76
N PHE A 260 -6.66 -9.30 -6.03
CA PHE A 260 -6.12 -10.65 -5.89
C PHE A 260 -5.56 -10.89 -4.49
N ARG A 261 -6.31 -11.60 -3.65
CA ARG A 261 -5.89 -11.95 -2.29
C ARG A 261 -4.59 -12.77 -2.32
N ASN A 262 -3.61 -12.39 -1.50
CA ASN A 262 -2.32 -13.08 -1.39
C ASN A 262 -1.55 -13.22 -2.72
N LEU A 263 -1.66 -12.24 -3.63
CA LEU A 263 -1.01 -12.24 -4.94
C LEU A 263 0.48 -12.62 -4.89
N LYS A 264 1.25 -12.06 -3.95
CA LYS A 264 2.69 -12.35 -3.81
C LYS A 264 2.99 -13.84 -3.62
N LYS A 265 2.20 -14.53 -2.77
CA LYS A 265 2.35 -15.98 -2.56
C LYS A 265 2.00 -16.74 -3.84
N ALA A 266 0.93 -16.34 -4.53
CA ALA A 266 0.49 -17.00 -5.77
C ALA A 266 1.53 -16.83 -6.90
N ILE A 267 2.15 -15.65 -7.02
CA ILE A 267 3.29 -15.41 -7.94
C ILE A 267 4.46 -16.31 -7.56
N GLY A 268 4.86 -16.37 -6.28
CA GLY A 268 5.96 -17.22 -5.82
C GLY A 268 5.74 -18.71 -6.13
N VAL A 269 4.53 -19.22 -5.92
CA VAL A 269 4.16 -20.62 -6.25
C VAL A 269 4.15 -20.86 -7.77
N SER A 270 3.70 -19.86 -8.55
CA SER A 270 3.71 -19.92 -10.01
C SER A 270 5.13 -19.90 -10.58
N LEU A 271 6.00 -19.02 -10.06
CA LEU A 271 7.43 -18.98 -10.37
C LEU A 271 8.06 -20.36 -10.17
N GLY A 272 7.87 -20.98 -9.01
CA GLY A 272 8.37 -22.33 -8.74
C GLY A 272 7.79 -23.42 -9.65
N SER A 273 6.69 -23.15 -10.37
CA SER A 273 6.11 -24.08 -11.35
C SER A 273 6.70 -23.90 -12.76
N ILE A 274 7.13 -22.69 -13.11
CA ILE A 274 7.63 -22.33 -14.46
C ILE A 274 9.14 -22.07 -14.51
N LYS A 275 9.83 -22.18 -13.37
CA LYS A 275 11.27 -21.99 -13.22
C LYS A 275 11.91 -23.31 -12.76
N ASP A 276 12.99 -23.71 -13.44
CA ASP A 276 13.86 -24.81 -13.06
C ASP A 276 15.32 -24.29 -13.04
N GLY A 277 15.85 -24.04 -11.85
CA GLY A 277 17.07 -23.26 -11.68
C GLY A 277 16.93 -21.86 -12.27
N ASP A 278 17.77 -21.50 -13.23
CA ASP A 278 17.72 -20.20 -13.96
C ASP A 278 16.96 -20.30 -15.30
N ILE A 279 16.37 -21.46 -15.60
CA ILE A 279 15.66 -21.70 -16.86
C ILE A 279 14.16 -21.49 -16.65
N TYR A 280 13.58 -20.60 -17.45
CA TYR A 280 12.14 -20.34 -17.46
C TYR A 280 11.48 -21.05 -18.64
N VAL A 281 10.35 -21.70 -18.39
CA VAL A 281 9.55 -22.38 -19.43
C VAL A 281 8.27 -21.61 -19.80
N GLY A 282 8.03 -20.47 -19.16
CA GLY A 282 6.92 -19.57 -19.49
C GLY A 282 7.05 -18.17 -18.92
N GLN A 283 6.23 -17.25 -19.42
CA GLN A 283 6.21 -15.85 -19.02
C GLN A 283 4.93 -15.51 -18.25
N MET A 284 5.07 -14.80 -17.13
CA MET A 284 3.96 -14.22 -16.38
C MET A 284 3.66 -12.78 -16.81
N SER A 285 2.37 -12.43 -16.76
CA SER A 285 1.89 -11.06 -16.85
C SER A 285 0.91 -10.80 -15.71
N VAL A 286 1.22 -9.80 -14.88
CA VAL A 286 0.44 -9.40 -13.70
C VAL A 286 -0.06 -7.97 -13.94
N PHE A 287 -1.37 -7.75 -13.98
CA PHE A 287 -1.88 -6.40 -14.17
C PHE A 287 -3.24 -6.18 -13.51
N GLY A 288 -3.50 -4.93 -13.16
CA GLY A 288 -4.74 -4.54 -12.50
C GLY A 288 -4.99 -3.04 -12.54
N THR A 289 -6.21 -2.67 -12.17
CA THR A 289 -6.58 -1.28 -11.89
C THR A 289 -6.54 -1.01 -10.38
N GLY A 290 -6.51 0.27 -10.02
CA GLY A 290 -6.84 0.72 -8.68
C GLY A 290 -8.35 0.91 -8.53
N GLY A 291 -8.79 1.14 -7.30
CA GLY A 291 -10.19 1.52 -7.01
C GLY A 291 -11.04 0.42 -6.39
N GLU A 292 -10.51 -0.79 -6.25
CA GLU A 292 -11.14 -1.85 -5.48
C GLU A 292 -10.81 -1.72 -3.99
N GLU A 293 -11.82 -1.87 -3.14
CA GLU A 293 -11.69 -1.71 -1.69
C GLU A 293 -11.16 -3.01 -1.06
N GLY A 294 -9.94 -3.01 -0.51
CA GLY A 294 -9.47 -4.16 0.25
C GLY A 294 -7.98 -4.15 0.62
N PRO A 295 -7.54 -5.11 1.46
CA PRO A 295 -6.11 -5.40 1.69
C PRO A 295 -5.42 -5.99 0.45
N ASP A 296 -6.17 -6.33 -0.59
CA ASP A 296 -5.71 -7.11 -1.75
C ASP A 296 -4.88 -6.28 -2.75
N ILE A 297 -5.06 -4.96 -2.79
CA ILE A 297 -4.27 -4.07 -3.65
C ILE A 297 -2.79 -3.99 -3.26
N GLU A 298 -2.46 -4.30 -2.00
CA GLU A 298 -1.08 -4.32 -1.46
C GLU A 298 -0.20 -5.31 -2.24
N GLY A 299 -0.79 -6.41 -2.71
CA GLY A 299 -0.06 -7.39 -3.52
C GLY A 299 0.42 -6.82 -4.85
N LEU A 300 -0.43 -6.07 -5.55
CA LEU A 300 -0.06 -5.43 -6.81
C LEU A 300 0.86 -4.22 -6.59
N GLU A 301 0.67 -3.47 -5.51
CA GLU A 301 1.52 -2.35 -5.11
C GLU A 301 2.98 -2.81 -4.90
N ASP A 302 3.19 -3.87 -4.13
CA ASP A 302 4.52 -4.41 -3.86
C ASP A 302 5.18 -4.94 -5.15
N VAL A 303 4.44 -5.69 -5.98
CA VAL A 303 4.97 -6.22 -7.26
C VAL A 303 5.25 -5.10 -8.27
N PHE A 304 4.59 -3.96 -8.11
CA PHE A 304 4.81 -2.78 -8.94
C PHE A 304 6.00 -1.96 -8.46
N TYR A 305 6.15 -1.67 -7.17
CA TYR A 305 7.28 -0.85 -6.68
C TYR A 305 8.58 -1.64 -6.49
N ASP A 306 8.50 -2.96 -6.32
CA ASP A 306 9.65 -3.86 -6.20
C ASP A 306 9.67 -4.93 -7.31
N PRO A 307 9.67 -4.56 -8.60
CA PRO A 307 9.51 -5.51 -9.70
C PRO A 307 10.61 -6.58 -9.77
N ASP A 308 11.85 -6.22 -9.45
CA ASP A 308 12.99 -7.14 -9.57
C ASP A 308 12.90 -8.33 -8.61
N ILE A 309 12.34 -8.13 -7.40
CA ILE A 309 12.13 -9.20 -6.41
C ILE A 309 11.22 -10.32 -6.97
N PHE A 310 10.35 -9.99 -7.91
CA PHE A 310 9.41 -10.92 -8.54
C PHE A 310 9.81 -11.33 -9.96
N ASP A 311 11.09 -11.15 -10.33
CA ASP A 311 11.61 -11.40 -11.68
C ASP A 311 10.86 -10.62 -12.78
N MET A 312 10.27 -9.46 -12.45
CA MET A 312 9.59 -8.60 -13.42
C MET A 312 10.60 -7.67 -14.11
N LEU A 313 10.26 -7.21 -15.31
CA LEU A 313 11.01 -6.16 -16.01
C LEU A 313 10.84 -4.83 -15.27
N SER A 314 11.95 -4.22 -14.87
CA SER A 314 11.99 -2.90 -14.23
C SER A 314 11.93 -1.76 -15.24
N PHE A 315 11.31 -0.67 -14.81
CA PHE A 315 11.22 0.60 -15.54
C PHE A 315 11.63 1.75 -14.60
N PRO A 316 12.30 2.80 -15.08
CA PRO A 316 12.56 3.98 -14.26
C PRO A 316 11.24 4.65 -13.86
N ASN A 317 11.09 5.02 -12.59
CA ASN A 317 9.90 5.72 -12.12
C ASN A 317 9.94 7.19 -12.56
N VAL A 318 9.44 7.45 -13.76
CA VAL A 318 9.35 8.80 -14.35
C VAL A 318 7.99 9.47 -14.12
N TRP A 319 7.05 8.76 -13.49
CA TRP A 319 5.67 9.23 -13.32
C TRP A 319 5.47 9.97 -12.00
N GLU A 320 6.32 9.73 -11.01
CA GLU A 320 6.18 10.28 -9.66
C GLU A 320 7.32 11.22 -9.30
N LYS A 321 6.94 12.44 -8.87
CA LYS A 321 7.91 13.44 -8.43
C LYS A 321 8.50 13.02 -7.08
N GLY A 322 9.82 13.00 -6.97
CA GLY A 322 10.52 12.56 -5.76
C GLY A 322 10.92 11.08 -5.76
N TYR A 323 10.58 10.34 -6.81
CA TYR A 323 11.00 8.95 -7.05
C TYR A 323 12.07 8.87 -8.16
N GLU A 324 12.72 10.01 -8.46
CA GLU A 324 13.78 10.04 -9.46
C GLU A 324 14.93 9.11 -9.03
N GLY A 325 15.25 8.14 -9.89
CA GLY A 325 16.29 7.14 -9.62
C GLY A 325 15.79 5.84 -8.99
N THR A 326 14.49 5.70 -8.69
CA THR A 326 13.90 4.41 -8.33
C THR A 326 13.35 3.69 -9.55
N GLU A 327 13.13 2.38 -9.42
CA GLU A 327 12.49 1.56 -10.45
C GLU A 327 11.06 1.18 -10.03
N CYS A 328 10.22 0.83 -11.00
CA CYS A 328 8.89 0.28 -10.80
C CYS A 328 8.47 -0.58 -12.00
N GLY A 329 7.30 -1.21 -11.92
CA GLY A 329 6.66 -1.91 -13.02
C GLY A 329 6.14 -0.95 -14.09
N TYR A 330 5.55 -1.51 -15.15
CA TYR A 330 5.04 -0.70 -16.24
C TYR A 330 3.76 0.06 -15.82
N PHE A 331 3.70 1.38 -16.06
CA PHE A 331 2.53 2.18 -15.70
C PHE A 331 1.85 2.79 -16.92
N VAL A 332 0.53 2.59 -17.02
CA VAL A 332 -0.30 3.18 -18.09
C VAL A 332 -1.30 4.18 -17.51
N PRO A 333 -0.99 5.49 -17.57
CA PRO A 333 -1.87 6.53 -17.05
C PRO A 333 -3.09 6.76 -17.95
N VAL A 334 -4.17 7.28 -17.36
CA VAL A 334 -5.45 7.51 -18.06
C VAL A 334 -5.32 8.36 -19.32
N TYR A 335 -4.44 9.36 -19.34
CA TYR A 335 -4.34 10.23 -20.51
C TYR A 335 -3.86 9.47 -21.76
N ARG A 336 -3.12 8.36 -21.60
CA ARG A 336 -2.66 7.48 -22.70
C ARG A 336 -3.67 6.44 -23.12
N THR A 337 -4.77 6.27 -22.38
CA THR A 337 -5.82 5.27 -22.70
C THR A 337 -7.01 5.88 -23.42
N LYS A 338 -7.05 7.21 -23.55
CA LYS A 338 -8.17 7.93 -24.19
C LYS A 338 -8.05 7.89 -25.71
N SER A 339 -8.58 6.84 -26.32
CA SER A 339 -8.62 6.64 -27.78
C SER A 339 -9.21 7.79 -28.60
N THR A 340 -10.07 8.64 -28.01
CA THR A 340 -10.60 9.85 -28.66
C THR A 340 -9.57 10.96 -28.88
N PHE A 341 -8.37 10.84 -28.28
CA PHE A 341 -7.23 11.73 -28.48
C PHE A 341 -6.13 11.07 -29.34
N MET A 342 -6.44 9.93 -29.98
CA MET A 342 -5.49 9.16 -30.76
C MET A 342 -5.58 9.51 -32.25
N ASP A 343 -4.45 9.88 -32.84
CA ASP A 343 -4.33 10.13 -34.28
C ASP A 343 -4.38 8.83 -35.12
N ALA A 344 -4.35 8.97 -36.44
CA ALA A 344 -4.42 7.83 -37.37
C ALA A 344 -3.26 6.85 -37.25
N ASP A 345 -2.09 7.30 -36.79
CA ASP A 345 -0.90 6.48 -36.63
C ASP A 345 -0.81 5.81 -35.24
N GLY A 346 -1.71 6.18 -34.32
CA GLY A 346 -1.80 5.56 -32.99
C GLY A 346 -1.15 6.37 -31.87
N ASN A 347 -0.76 7.62 -32.12
CA ASN A 347 -0.18 8.51 -31.11
C ASN A 347 -1.28 9.27 -30.37
N ILE A 348 -1.09 9.43 -29.06
CA ILE A 348 -2.02 10.21 -28.23
C ILE A 348 -1.59 11.68 -28.14
N ASP A 349 -2.53 12.61 -28.33
CA ASP A 349 -2.35 14.00 -27.93
C ASP A 349 -2.38 14.12 -26.40
N VAL A 350 -1.21 13.92 -25.79
CA VAL A 350 -1.01 13.92 -24.34
C VAL A 350 -1.47 15.23 -23.70
N VAL A 351 -1.23 16.38 -24.34
CA VAL A 351 -1.55 17.69 -23.75
C VAL A 351 -3.06 17.86 -23.67
N ALA A 352 -3.76 17.61 -24.77
CA ALA A 352 -5.22 17.70 -24.82
C ALA A 352 -5.89 16.65 -23.91
N ALA A 353 -5.36 15.42 -23.86
CA ALA A 353 -5.87 14.34 -23.02
C ALA A 353 -5.75 14.66 -21.52
N ILE A 354 -4.61 15.21 -21.08
CA ILE A 354 -4.39 15.67 -19.70
C ILE A 354 -5.34 16.81 -19.35
N GLN A 355 -5.52 17.78 -20.25
CA GLN A 355 -6.42 18.91 -20.00
C GLN A 355 -7.87 18.44 -19.83
N SER A 356 -8.33 17.54 -20.69
CA SER A 356 -9.65 16.91 -20.55
C SER A 356 -9.80 16.16 -19.23
N GLU A 357 -8.73 15.49 -18.76
CA GLU A 357 -8.74 14.81 -17.47
C GLU A 357 -8.84 15.77 -16.29
N LYS A 358 -8.11 16.88 -16.33
CA LYS A 358 -8.20 17.94 -15.31
C LYS A 358 -9.63 18.49 -15.22
N GLU A 359 -10.32 18.65 -16.34
CA GLU A 359 -11.72 19.08 -16.37
C GLU A 359 -12.67 18.02 -15.79
N ALA A 360 -12.46 16.75 -16.11
CA ALA A 360 -13.23 15.64 -15.54
C ALA A 360 -13.07 15.56 -14.01
N ARG A 361 -11.84 15.74 -13.51
CA ARG A 361 -11.53 15.81 -12.07
C ARG A 361 -12.14 17.04 -11.40
N LYS A 362 -12.11 18.21 -12.04
CA LYS A 362 -12.77 19.45 -11.54
C LYS A 362 -14.29 19.27 -11.38
N LYS A 363 -14.94 18.55 -12.30
CA LYS A 363 -16.38 18.24 -12.19
C LYS A 363 -16.65 17.36 -10.96
N ARG A 364 -15.86 16.30 -10.77
CA ARG A 364 -16.01 15.37 -9.63
C ARG A 364 -15.62 15.98 -8.28
N LYS A 365 -14.72 16.96 -8.27
CA LYS A 365 -14.40 17.75 -7.06
C LYS A 365 -15.61 18.53 -6.51
N LYS A 366 -16.64 18.78 -7.32
CA LYS A 366 -17.89 19.42 -6.87
C LYS A 366 -18.84 18.46 -6.14
N ALA A 367 -18.56 17.15 -6.16
CA ALA A 367 -19.35 16.19 -5.40
C ALA A 367 -19.23 16.47 -3.90
N LYS A 368 -20.33 16.26 -3.16
CA LYS A 368 -20.35 16.46 -1.69
C LYS A 368 -19.47 15.45 -0.96
N ASP A 369 -19.35 14.24 -1.50
CA ASP A 369 -18.51 13.18 -0.94
C ASP A 369 -17.11 13.20 -1.58
N PRO A 370 -16.05 13.47 -0.82
CA PRO A 370 -14.67 13.41 -1.30
C PRO A 370 -14.28 12.05 -1.90
N LYS A 371 -14.91 10.95 -1.49
CA LYS A 371 -14.66 9.60 -2.02
C LYS A 371 -14.91 9.49 -3.52
N VAL A 372 -15.82 10.30 -4.07
CA VAL A 372 -16.12 10.29 -5.51
C VAL A 372 -14.89 10.70 -6.33
N LEU A 373 -14.13 11.69 -5.84
CA LEU A 373 -12.91 12.12 -6.53
C LEU A 373 -11.79 11.10 -6.34
N ASP A 374 -11.64 10.56 -5.13
CA ASP A 374 -10.58 9.61 -4.82
C ASP A 374 -10.77 8.25 -5.53
N GLY A 375 -11.98 7.68 -5.51
CA GLY A 375 -12.29 6.46 -6.27
C GLY A 375 -12.10 6.66 -7.77
N TYR A 376 -12.48 7.83 -8.29
CA TYR A 376 -12.23 8.14 -9.69
C TYR A 376 -10.73 8.28 -10.01
N LYS A 377 -9.92 8.87 -9.13
CA LYS A 377 -8.47 8.92 -9.32
C LYS A 377 -7.82 7.53 -9.30
N ALA A 378 -8.34 6.63 -8.47
CA ALA A 378 -7.85 5.26 -8.38
C ALA A 378 -8.14 4.45 -9.66
N GLU A 379 -9.33 4.59 -10.24
CA GLU A 379 -9.66 3.93 -11.53
C GLU A 379 -9.00 4.62 -12.74
N TYR A 380 -8.81 5.94 -12.65
CA TYR A 380 -8.28 6.80 -13.72
C TYR A 380 -7.04 7.59 -13.27
N PRO A 381 -5.94 6.89 -12.92
CA PRO A 381 -4.75 7.51 -12.34
C PRO A 381 -3.94 8.26 -13.41
N ILE A 382 -3.33 9.38 -13.01
CA ILE A 382 -2.30 10.08 -13.79
C ILE A 382 -0.91 9.66 -13.33
N VAL A 383 -0.77 9.24 -12.07
CA VAL A 383 0.47 8.77 -11.44
C VAL A 383 0.21 7.46 -10.66
N PRO A 384 1.22 6.58 -10.49
CA PRO A 384 1.08 5.32 -9.76
C PRO A 384 0.46 5.43 -8.36
N SER A 385 0.89 6.38 -7.52
CA SER A 385 0.32 6.61 -6.18
C SER A 385 -1.18 6.89 -6.16
N GLU A 386 -1.78 7.40 -7.25
CA GLU A 386 -3.23 7.53 -7.34
C GLU A 386 -3.91 6.17 -7.50
N CYS A 387 -3.28 5.22 -8.20
CA CYS A 387 -3.76 3.86 -8.41
C CYS A 387 -3.77 3.07 -7.08
N PHE A 388 -2.72 3.21 -6.28
CA PHE A 388 -2.54 2.47 -5.02
C PHE A 388 -3.10 3.18 -3.78
N LYS A 389 -3.76 4.33 -3.96
CA LYS A 389 -4.38 5.06 -2.85
C LYS A 389 -5.46 4.20 -2.20
N ARG A 390 -5.28 3.85 -0.92
CA ARG A 390 -6.29 3.10 -0.15
C ARG A 390 -7.56 3.94 -0.01
N LEU A 391 -8.70 3.39 -0.45
CA LEU A 391 -10.02 4.05 -0.37
C LEU A 391 -10.71 3.89 0.99
N LYS A 392 -10.27 2.92 1.82
CA LYS A 392 -10.70 2.85 3.23
C LYS A 392 -10.19 4.11 3.93
N LYS A 393 -11.08 4.78 4.68
CA LYS A 393 -10.76 5.98 5.44
C LYS A 393 -9.76 5.61 6.54
N ASN A 394 -8.47 5.75 6.25
CA ASN A 394 -7.49 5.90 7.30
C ASN A 394 -7.87 7.17 8.07
N MET A 395 -7.96 7.07 9.38
CA MET A 395 -8.35 8.19 10.24
C MET A 395 -7.21 9.17 10.50
N PHE A 396 -5.98 8.75 10.20
CA PHE A 396 -4.82 9.61 10.23
C PHE A 396 -4.74 10.43 8.94
N ASP A 397 -4.11 11.61 9.04
CA ASP A 397 -3.86 12.47 7.89
C ASP A 397 -2.65 11.95 7.14
N ILE A 398 -2.91 11.10 6.14
CA ILE A 398 -1.85 10.38 5.43
C ILE A 398 -0.92 11.32 4.68
N ALA A 399 -1.42 12.44 4.17
CA ALA A 399 -0.58 13.39 3.46
C ALA A 399 0.48 14.00 4.39
N GLU A 400 0.08 14.37 5.61
CA GLU A 400 1.00 14.92 6.61
C GLU A 400 1.92 13.84 7.19
N VAL A 401 1.42 12.62 7.39
CA VAL A 401 2.23 11.47 7.86
C VAL A 401 3.31 11.13 6.83
N GLU A 402 2.97 11.03 5.53
CA GLU A 402 3.93 10.75 4.47
C GLU A 402 4.96 11.87 4.32
N ALA A 403 4.54 13.14 4.43
CA ALA A 403 5.44 14.27 4.42
C ALA A 403 6.44 14.21 5.59
N GLN A 404 5.98 13.79 6.78
CA GLN A 404 6.85 13.64 7.95
C GLN A 404 7.80 12.44 7.82
N ILE A 405 7.33 11.27 7.36
CA ILE A 405 8.20 10.10 7.09
C ILE A 405 9.35 10.53 6.20
N ARG A 406 9.00 11.18 5.07
CA ARG A 406 9.99 11.69 4.12
C ARG A 406 10.97 12.65 4.76
N ARG A 407 10.50 13.54 5.64
CA ARG A 407 11.34 14.50 6.35
C ARG A 407 12.32 13.80 7.30
N VAL A 408 11.85 12.81 8.07
CA VAL A 408 12.67 12.07 9.03
C VAL A 408 13.75 11.24 8.33
N GLU A 409 13.43 10.61 7.19
CA GLU A 409 14.38 9.78 6.44
C GLU A 409 15.43 10.59 5.67
N THR A 410 15.05 11.76 5.14
CA THR A 410 15.93 12.54 4.24
C THR A 410 16.77 13.60 4.97
N GLN A 411 16.28 14.14 6.10
CA GLN A 411 16.94 15.25 6.77
C GLN A 411 17.99 14.74 7.77
N SER A 412 19.27 14.86 7.39
CA SER A 412 20.42 14.40 8.20
C SER A 412 20.47 14.97 9.62
N SER A 413 19.99 16.19 9.84
CA SER A 413 19.92 16.80 11.17
C SER A 413 18.91 16.10 12.10
N ILE A 414 17.83 15.54 11.55
CA ILE A 414 16.83 14.78 12.32
C ILE A 414 17.36 13.39 12.61
N ALA A 415 17.94 12.71 11.61
CA ALA A 415 18.62 11.43 11.82
C ALA A 415 19.74 11.56 12.88
N GLY A 416 20.45 12.69 12.88
CA GLY A 416 21.46 13.02 13.89
C GLY A 416 20.92 13.42 15.26
N MET A 417 19.61 13.62 15.43
CA MET A 417 18.97 13.92 16.72
C MET A 417 18.54 12.64 17.44
N ILE A 418 18.06 11.64 16.69
CA ILE A 418 17.65 10.34 17.23
C ILE A 418 18.90 9.56 17.62
N ARG A 419 18.93 9.03 18.85
CA ARG A 419 20.02 8.19 19.34
C ARG A 419 19.49 6.80 19.64
N HIS A 420 20.10 5.79 19.03
CA HIS A 420 19.79 4.38 19.25
C HIS A 420 20.85 3.73 20.14
N GLY A 421 20.45 2.85 21.05
CA GLY A 421 21.38 2.23 21.99
C GLY A 421 20.72 1.32 23.03
N LYS A 422 21.47 1.06 24.11
CA LYS A 422 21.04 0.22 25.24
C LYS A 422 21.15 1.00 26.56
N LEU A 423 20.38 0.58 27.55
CA LEU A 423 20.49 1.10 28.91
C LEU A 423 21.41 0.22 29.75
N ARG A 424 22.14 0.85 30.68
CA ARG A 424 22.95 0.16 31.70
C ARG A 424 22.70 0.81 33.06
N ARG A 425 22.73 0.01 34.14
CA ARG A 425 22.79 0.53 35.50
C ARG A 425 24.23 0.88 35.83
N ASP A 426 24.43 2.09 36.33
CA ASP A 426 25.68 2.64 36.79
C ASP A 426 25.55 2.95 38.29
N GLU A 427 26.59 2.62 39.06
CA GLU A 427 26.55 2.73 40.52
C GLU A 427 26.47 4.19 41.01
N GLN A 428 26.93 5.14 40.20
CA GLN A 428 26.97 6.57 40.57
C GLN A 428 25.86 7.38 39.90
N LEU A 429 25.56 7.09 38.63
CA LEU A 429 24.64 7.89 37.80
C LEU A 429 23.24 7.28 37.63
N GLY A 430 22.98 6.13 38.25
CA GLY A 430 21.71 5.43 38.11
C GLY A 430 21.60 4.76 36.74
N VAL A 431 20.50 4.95 36.02
CA VAL A 431 20.34 4.37 34.68
C VAL A 431 20.91 5.31 33.63
N VAL A 432 21.88 4.84 32.86
CA VAL A 432 22.53 5.60 31.79
C VAL A 432 22.24 5.00 30.42
N PHE A 433 22.04 5.87 29.43
CA PHE A 433 21.90 5.49 28.03
C PHE A 433 23.26 5.46 27.34
N VAL A 434 23.58 4.32 26.73
CA VAL A 434 24.82 4.09 25.98
C VAL A 434 24.46 4.04 24.49
N PRO A 435 24.74 5.09 23.72
CA PRO A 435 24.54 5.09 22.27
C PRO A 435 25.35 3.98 21.62
N GLN A 436 24.76 3.31 20.64
CA GLN A 436 25.43 2.31 19.83
C GLN A 436 25.63 2.82 18.40
N PRO A 437 26.71 2.40 17.72
CA PRO A 437 26.93 2.75 16.32
C PRO A 437 25.86 2.08 15.44
N LYS A 438 25.62 2.64 14.25
CA LYS A 438 24.48 2.28 13.38
C LYS A 438 24.51 0.82 12.92
N GLU A 439 25.70 0.22 12.86
CA GLU A 439 25.92 -1.18 12.47
C GLU A 439 25.48 -2.17 13.56
N VAL A 440 25.37 -1.70 14.80
CA VAL A 440 25.00 -2.51 15.98
C VAL A 440 23.59 -2.18 16.47
N ALA A 441 23.20 -0.90 16.42
CA ALA A 441 21.86 -0.47 16.81
C ALA A 441 20.82 -0.94 15.77
N ARG A 442 19.86 -1.76 16.19
CA ARG A 442 18.83 -2.34 15.31
C ARG A 442 17.42 -1.94 15.79
N PRO A 443 16.98 -0.70 15.54
CA PRO A 443 15.60 -0.30 15.83
C PRO A 443 14.64 -0.97 14.82
N VAL A 444 13.51 -1.49 15.31
CA VAL A 444 12.49 -2.14 14.45
C VAL A 444 11.60 -1.07 13.80
N GLU A 445 12.04 -0.39 12.74
CA GLU A 445 11.29 0.74 12.15
C GLU A 445 10.36 0.33 11.00
N LYS A 446 10.61 -0.83 10.39
CA LYS A 446 9.85 -1.34 9.25
C LYS A 446 8.47 -1.82 9.70
N TYR A 447 7.42 -1.34 9.05
CA TYR A 447 6.06 -1.84 9.22
C TYR A 447 5.36 -2.03 7.85
N PRO A 448 4.70 -3.19 7.61
CA PRO A 448 4.73 -4.38 8.44
C PRO A 448 6.13 -5.05 8.44
N HIS A 449 6.54 -5.60 9.58
CA HIS A 449 7.70 -6.47 9.64
C HIS A 449 7.37 -7.88 9.15
N SER A 450 8.40 -8.64 8.81
CA SER A 450 8.31 -10.06 8.43
C SER A 450 8.95 -10.95 9.50
N ASP A 451 8.56 -12.22 9.53
CA ASP A 451 9.13 -13.21 10.46
C ASP A 451 10.63 -13.46 10.29
N LYS A 452 11.21 -12.98 9.18
CA LYS A 452 12.64 -13.07 8.87
C LYS A 452 13.44 -11.86 9.33
N ASP A 453 12.78 -10.76 9.69
CA ASP A 453 13.45 -9.55 10.14
C ASP A 453 14.02 -9.77 11.56
N ASP A 454 15.13 -9.10 11.89
CA ASP A 454 15.63 -9.10 13.27
C ASP A 454 14.74 -8.22 14.13
N LEU A 455 14.01 -8.86 15.04
CA LEU A 455 13.04 -8.21 15.90
C LEU A 455 13.59 -7.89 17.30
N GLU A 456 14.87 -8.11 17.64
CA GLU A 456 15.38 -7.86 19.00
C GLU A 456 15.08 -6.43 19.48
N GLY A 457 15.24 -5.46 18.59
CA GLY A 457 15.00 -4.05 18.85
C GLY A 457 16.07 -3.37 19.71
N CYS A 458 16.02 -2.05 19.76
CA CYS A 458 16.87 -1.26 20.67
C CYS A 458 16.11 -0.03 21.19
N ILE A 459 16.69 0.67 22.16
CA ILE A 459 16.10 1.87 22.75
C ILE A 459 16.48 3.07 21.89
N SER A 460 15.48 3.87 21.55
CA SER A 460 15.62 5.10 20.77
C SER A 460 15.24 6.30 21.65
N ILE A 461 16.09 7.31 21.68
CA ILE A 461 15.87 8.55 22.45
C ILE A 461 15.98 9.75 21.53
N VAL A 462 15.00 10.65 21.62
CA VAL A 462 15.01 11.96 20.97
C VAL A 462 15.37 13.06 21.96
N ALA A 463 14.84 13.00 23.18
CA ALA A 463 15.13 13.97 24.23
C ALA A 463 15.52 13.26 25.54
N LYS A 464 16.65 13.68 26.11
CA LYS A 464 17.09 13.24 27.45
C LYS A 464 16.09 13.72 28.51
N PRO A 465 15.97 13.03 29.65
CA PRO A 465 15.12 13.49 30.74
C PRO A 465 15.58 14.87 31.24
N TYR A 466 14.63 15.75 31.52
CA TYR A 466 14.88 17.05 32.13
C TYR A 466 15.43 16.86 33.55
N LEU A 467 16.52 17.55 33.88
CA LEU A 467 17.14 17.55 35.21
C LEU A 467 16.89 18.89 35.88
N ASP A 468 16.42 18.85 37.13
CA ASP A 468 16.29 20.04 37.95
C ASP A 468 17.66 20.53 38.48
N ILE A 469 17.65 21.62 39.26
CA ILE A 469 18.86 22.20 39.86
C ILE A 469 19.59 21.19 40.77
N LYS A 470 18.89 20.16 41.26
CA LYS A 470 19.45 19.10 42.10
C LYS A 470 19.99 17.91 41.28
N GLY A 471 19.94 17.98 39.96
CA GLY A 471 20.36 16.90 39.06
C GLY A 471 19.39 15.71 39.06
N THR A 472 18.14 15.91 39.49
CA THR A 472 17.11 14.86 39.56
C THR A 472 15.97 15.14 38.58
N VAL A 473 15.37 14.09 38.04
CA VAL A 473 14.21 14.22 37.15
C VAL A 473 12.96 14.46 37.99
N PRO A 474 12.26 15.60 37.85
CA PRO A 474 11.06 15.88 38.64
C PRO A 474 9.96 14.82 38.39
N PRO A 475 9.24 14.40 39.44
CA PRO A 475 8.15 13.43 39.29
C PRO A 475 7.00 14.03 38.48
N GLY A 476 6.35 13.19 37.66
CA GLY A 476 5.18 13.59 36.86
C GLY A 476 5.50 14.28 35.52
N MET A 477 6.77 14.50 35.19
CA MET A 477 7.20 15.08 33.91
C MET A 477 6.98 14.14 32.72
N TYR A 478 7.07 12.84 32.96
CA TYR A 478 7.01 11.80 31.93
C TYR A 478 6.09 10.66 32.38
N GLN A 479 5.62 9.88 31.42
CA GLN A 479 4.89 8.64 31.67
C GLN A 479 5.23 7.62 30.60
N ILE A 480 5.25 6.34 30.97
CA ILE A 480 5.41 5.24 30.03
C ILE A 480 4.08 4.60 29.74
N VAL A 481 3.82 4.33 28.47
CA VAL A 481 2.77 3.44 28.00
C VAL A 481 3.38 2.25 27.28
N VAL A 482 2.75 1.09 27.44
CA VAL A 482 3.24 -0.17 26.89
C VAL A 482 2.11 -0.94 26.23
N ASP A 483 2.38 -1.48 25.04
CA ASP A 483 1.61 -2.58 24.45
C ASP A 483 2.43 -3.88 24.55
N PRO A 484 2.11 -4.78 25.50
CA PRO A 484 2.83 -6.02 25.72
C PRO A 484 2.28 -7.16 24.85
N TYR A 485 3.06 -8.24 24.72
CA TYR A 485 2.59 -9.52 24.20
C TYR A 485 2.73 -10.64 25.25
N TYR A 486 1.94 -11.70 25.11
CA TYR A 486 1.84 -12.75 26.14
C TYR A 486 2.75 -13.96 25.94
N LYS A 487 3.00 -14.39 24.69
CA LYS A 487 3.73 -15.64 24.39
C LYS A 487 5.14 -15.36 23.87
N GLU A 488 6.15 -16.03 24.42
CA GLU A 488 7.53 -16.00 23.92
C GLU A 488 7.62 -16.73 22.55
N GLU A 489 7.10 -17.97 22.49
CA GLU A 489 6.99 -18.76 21.26
C GLU A 489 5.58 -18.64 20.64
N SER A 490 5.52 -18.16 19.40
CA SER A 490 4.30 -18.04 18.60
C SER A 490 4.65 -18.35 17.15
N GLU A 491 3.80 -19.11 16.45
CA GLU A 491 3.93 -19.29 14.98
C GLU A 491 3.72 -17.98 14.22
N ASP A 492 3.01 -17.02 14.84
CA ASP A 492 2.75 -15.68 14.33
C ASP A 492 3.56 -14.65 15.14
N LEU A 493 4.58 -14.04 14.52
CA LEU A 493 5.47 -13.04 15.12
C LEU A 493 5.02 -11.59 14.86
N THR A 494 3.76 -11.38 14.49
CA THR A 494 3.22 -10.05 14.16
C THR A 494 3.09 -9.06 15.34
N SER A 495 3.17 -9.50 16.59
CA SER A 495 3.13 -8.63 17.77
C SER A 495 4.50 -8.35 18.37
N LEU A 496 4.79 -7.08 18.63
CA LEU A 496 6.02 -6.58 19.24
C LEU A 496 5.75 -5.98 20.63
N PHE A 497 6.76 -6.01 21.52
CA PHE A 497 6.68 -5.32 22.80
C PHE A 497 6.99 -3.85 22.58
N SER A 498 5.98 -2.99 22.64
CA SER A 498 6.09 -1.58 22.28
C SER A 498 6.01 -0.70 23.52
N VAL A 499 7.09 0.01 23.85
CA VAL A 499 7.22 0.94 24.98
C VAL A 499 7.40 2.34 24.45
N GLN A 500 6.61 3.30 24.94
CA GLN A 500 6.75 4.71 24.60
C GLN A 500 6.80 5.58 25.86
N VAL A 501 7.79 6.45 25.94
CA VAL A 501 7.93 7.47 26.99
C VAL A 501 7.33 8.77 26.46
N TRP A 502 6.27 9.25 27.09
CA TRP A 502 5.56 10.46 26.73
C TRP A 502 5.83 11.57 27.74
N LYS A 503 6.24 12.74 27.25
CA LYS A 503 6.37 13.94 28.08
C LYS A 503 4.98 14.48 28.40
N GLN A 504 4.67 14.67 29.68
CA GLN A 504 3.35 15.12 30.13
C GLN A 504 3.23 16.65 29.99
N TYR A 505 1.99 17.13 29.95
CA TYR A 505 1.70 18.57 30.07
C TYR A 505 2.18 19.05 31.45
N ASN A 506 3.08 20.04 31.46
CA ASN A 506 3.75 20.45 32.68
C ASN A 506 4.21 21.92 32.61
N GLN A 507 4.40 22.55 33.77
CA GLN A 507 4.80 23.96 33.85
C GLN A 507 6.32 24.18 33.89
N ILE A 508 7.11 23.13 34.07
CA ILE A 508 8.56 23.23 34.31
C ILE A 508 9.30 23.36 32.98
N ASP A 509 8.98 22.47 32.04
CA ASP A 509 9.53 22.42 30.69
C ASP A 509 8.39 22.07 29.71
N PRO A 510 7.65 23.07 29.22
CA PRO A 510 6.50 22.88 28.32
C PRO A 510 6.92 22.58 26.87
N ILE A 511 8.22 22.60 26.55
CA ILE A 511 8.71 22.33 25.20
C ILE A 511 8.43 20.86 24.86
N ASP A 512 7.84 20.60 23.71
CA ASP A 512 7.50 19.25 23.24
C ASP A 512 6.62 18.43 24.23
N GLU A 513 5.83 19.10 25.08
CA GLU A 513 4.88 18.43 25.97
C GLU A 513 3.80 17.68 25.18
N GLY A 514 3.35 16.54 25.69
CA GLY A 514 2.39 15.69 25.00
C GLY A 514 2.94 14.97 23.77
N LEU A 515 4.26 14.81 23.63
CA LEU A 515 4.92 14.05 22.55
C LEU A 515 5.75 12.87 23.10
N PRO A 516 5.97 11.82 22.29
CA PRO A 516 6.89 10.74 22.63
C PRO A 516 8.35 11.20 22.52
N VAL A 517 9.14 10.97 23.57
CA VAL A 517 10.55 11.42 23.68
C VAL A 517 11.56 10.28 23.66
N ALA A 518 11.11 9.06 23.95
CA ALA A 518 11.90 7.84 23.83
C ALA A 518 10.98 6.63 23.64
N TRP A 519 11.49 5.57 23.01
CA TRP A 519 10.73 4.35 22.78
C TRP A 519 11.65 3.13 22.67
N TYR A 520 11.05 1.96 22.86
CA TYR A 520 11.63 0.67 22.60
C TYR A 520 10.56 -0.20 21.95
N THR A 521 10.88 -0.80 20.81
CA THR A 521 9.98 -1.76 20.17
C THR A 521 10.78 -2.96 19.72
N GLY A 522 10.39 -4.14 20.15
CA GLY A 522 11.07 -5.38 19.79
C GLY A 522 10.45 -6.61 20.42
N ARG A 523 10.91 -7.77 19.98
CA ARG A 523 10.56 -9.11 20.42
C ARG A 523 11.86 -9.86 20.75
N PRO A 524 12.48 -9.58 21.92
CA PRO A 524 13.73 -10.23 22.32
C PRO A 524 13.48 -11.71 22.63
N GLN A 525 14.52 -12.55 22.52
CA GLN A 525 14.42 -13.99 22.78
C GLN A 525 13.85 -14.33 24.17
N LYS A 526 14.10 -13.48 25.16
CA LYS A 526 13.56 -13.60 26.52
C LYS A 526 12.73 -12.38 26.84
N LEU A 527 11.46 -12.57 27.19
CA LEU A 527 10.53 -11.48 27.51
C LEU A 527 11.01 -10.66 28.73
N GLU A 528 11.72 -11.30 29.66
CA GLU A 528 12.36 -10.64 30.79
C GLU A 528 13.30 -9.48 30.37
N THR A 529 13.92 -9.58 29.19
CA THR A 529 14.77 -8.50 28.64
C THR A 529 13.96 -7.25 28.32
N ALA A 530 12.76 -7.44 27.76
CA ALA A 530 11.83 -6.34 27.49
C ALA A 530 11.36 -5.69 28.81
N TYR A 531 11.04 -6.50 29.82
CA TYR A 531 10.69 -5.98 31.15
C TYR A 531 11.84 -5.21 31.81
N LYS A 532 13.09 -5.69 31.71
CA LYS A 532 14.27 -4.96 32.20
C LYS A 532 14.40 -3.59 31.53
N ASN A 533 14.31 -3.54 30.20
CA ASN A 533 14.36 -2.28 29.44
C ASN A 533 13.25 -1.31 29.86
N LEU A 534 12.02 -1.81 30.04
CA LEU A 534 10.87 -1.03 30.50
C LEU A 534 11.12 -0.38 31.87
N PHE A 535 11.54 -1.15 32.88
CA PHE A 535 11.78 -0.62 34.23
C PHE A 535 13.02 0.29 34.29
N MET A 536 14.04 0.04 33.45
CA MET A 536 15.18 0.94 33.32
C MET A 536 14.79 2.29 32.69
N LEU A 537 13.92 2.30 31.68
CA LEU A 537 13.34 3.54 31.15
C LEU A 537 12.52 4.27 32.21
N ALA A 538 11.72 3.56 33.00
CA ALA A 538 10.92 4.15 34.09
C ALA A 538 11.79 4.77 35.20
N ASP A 539 12.94 4.15 35.49
CA ASP A 539 13.93 4.69 36.43
C ASP A 539 14.64 5.92 35.83
N MET A 540 15.06 5.87 34.55
CA MET A 540 15.78 6.97 33.89
C MET A 540 14.93 8.23 33.73
N TYR A 541 13.64 8.10 33.40
CA TYR A 541 12.71 9.23 33.25
C TYR A 541 11.91 9.52 34.53
N ASN A 542 12.20 8.83 35.64
CA ASN A 542 11.48 8.93 36.90
C ASN A 542 9.94 8.97 36.76
N CYS A 543 9.39 7.98 36.06
CA CYS A 543 7.98 7.96 35.69
C CYS A 543 7.27 6.66 36.07
N THR A 544 5.94 6.67 36.00
CA THR A 544 5.09 5.49 36.16
C THR A 544 4.77 4.83 34.80
N ILE A 545 4.31 3.59 34.85
CA ILE A 545 4.01 2.73 33.71
C ILE A 545 2.50 2.48 33.65
N GLN A 546 1.93 2.59 32.46
CA GLN A 546 0.56 2.25 32.15
C GLN A 546 0.51 1.23 31.00
N SER A 547 -0.42 0.29 31.03
CA SER A 547 -0.57 -0.79 30.04
C SER A 547 -2.03 -1.20 29.91
N GLU A 548 -2.37 -1.94 28.85
CA GLU A 548 -3.57 -2.79 28.88
C GLU A 548 -3.31 -4.00 29.79
N ILE A 549 -4.27 -4.35 30.64
CA ILE A 549 -4.15 -5.54 31.52
C ILE A 549 -4.27 -6.85 30.72
N ALA A 550 -5.20 -6.88 29.76
CA ALA A 550 -5.34 -7.94 28.78
C ALA A 550 -4.21 -7.87 27.74
N GLY A 551 -3.77 -9.00 27.20
CA GLY A 551 -2.74 -9.04 26.14
C GLY A 551 -1.29 -9.17 26.60
N GLY A 552 -1.01 -9.15 27.91
CA GLY A 552 0.34 -9.36 28.45
C GLY A 552 0.71 -8.48 29.64
N GLY A 553 -0.13 -7.47 29.96
CA GLY A 553 0.11 -6.56 31.08
C GLY A 553 0.21 -7.26 32.43
N GLN A 554 -0.52 -8.37 32.63
CA GLN A 554 -0.39 -9.18 33.84
C GLN A 554 1.06 -9.65 34.09
N GLY A 555 1.80 -9.99 33.02
CA GLY A 555 3.21 -10.36 33.13
C GLY A 555 4.11 -9.23 33.63
N ILE A 556 3.80 -7.98 33.26
CA ILE A 556 4.49 -6.79 33.79
C ILE A 556 4.19 -6.63 35.28
N VAL A 557 2.93 -6.84 35.71
CA VAL A 557 2.52 -6.77 37.13
C VAL A 557 3.28 -7.81 37.96
N ASP A 558 3.36 -9.05 37.47
CA ASP A 558 4.03 -10.13 38.18
C ASP A 558 5.54 -9.89 38.27
N TYR A 559 6.16 -9.38 37.20
CA TYR A 559 7.56 -8.96 37.22
C TYR A 559 7.79 -7.82 38.23
N ALA A 560 6.93 -6.80 38.26
CA ALA A 560 7.01 -5.69 39.21
C ALA A 560 6.91 -6.17 40.67
N ARG A 561 6.04 -7.16 40.93
CA ARG A 561 5.90 -7.80 42.26
C ARG A 561 7.18 -8.52 42.65
N MET A 562 7.79 -9.26 41.72
CA MET A 562 9.04 -9.98 41.94
C MET A 562 10.20 -9.04 42.30
N ILE A 563 10.35 -7.92 41.57
CA ILE A 563 11.41 -6.93 41.83
C ILE A 563 11.05 -5.90 42.91
N LYS A 564 9.87 -6.05 43.57
CA LYS A 564 9.32 -5.14 44.58
C LYS A 564 9.19 -3.68 44.11
N ARG A 565 8.82 -3.46 42.84
CA ARG A 565 8.63 -2.14 42.21
C ARG A 565 7.20 -1.85 41.79
N MET A 566 6.23 -2.24 42.63
CA MET A 566 4.82 -1.95 42.41
C MET A 566 4.51 -0.45 42.44
N ASP A 567 5.39 0.35 43.06
CA ASP A 567 5.34 1.82 43.09
C ASP A 567 5.44 2.47 41.71
N LYS A 568 5.94 1.73 40.71
CA LYS A 568 6.12 2.21 39.32
C LYS A 568 4.90 1.96 38.44
N LEU A 569 3.88 1.24 38.92
CA LEU A 569 2.69 0.92 38.12
C LEU A 569 1.57 1.91 38.41
N GLU A 570 0.89 2.36 37.36
CA GLU A 570 -0.24 3.27 37.48
C GLU A 570 -1.56 2.50 37.64
N TYR A 571 -2.48 3.08 38.40
CA TYR A 571 -3.87 2.60 38.47
C TYR A 571 -4.63 2.98 37.20
N GLU A 572 -5.78 2.34 36.98
CA GLU A 572 -6.66 2.69 35.89
C GLU A 572 -7.14 4.16 36.03
N PRO A 573 -7.00 5.00 34.99
CA PRO A 573 -7.50 6.37 34.98
C PRO A 573 -8.99 6.43 35.27
N GLU A 574 -9.41 7.37 36.12
CA GLU A 574 -10.82 7.53 36.54
C GLU A 574 -11.67 8.25 35.48
N MET A 575 -11.06 8.65 34.35
CA MET A 575 -11.74 9.32 33.22
C MET A 575 -12.51 10.59 33.63
N LEU A 576 -11.91 11.37 34.54
CA LEU A 576 -12.48 12.58 35.19
C LEU A 576 -12.99 13.67 34.23
N HIS A 577 -12.64 13.61 32.96
CA HIS A 577 -13.08 14.55 31.92
C HIS A 577 -14.50 14.30 31.39
N ASN A 578 -15.11 13.14 31.69
CA ASN A 578 -16.45 12.80 31.24
C ASN A 578 -17.50 13.09 32.34
N LYS A 579 -18.40 14.05 32.10
CA LYS A 579 -19.37 14.57 33.10
C LYS A 579 -20.30 13.50 33.67
N GLU A 580 -20.59 12.43 32.93
CA GLU A 580 -21.43 11.31 33.41
C GLU A 580 -20.71 10.46 34.48
N TYR A 581 -19.39 10.28 34.36
CA TYR A 581 -18.58 9.46 35.27
C TYR A 581 -18.05 10.24 36.48
N ALA A 582 -18.13 11.57 36.46
CA ALA A 582 -17.74 12.42 37.58
C ALA A 582 -18.57 12.16 38.85
N SER A 583 -19.79 11.61 38.71
CA SER A 583 -20.64 11.22 39.84
C SER A 583 -20.21 9.90 40.51
N SER A 584 -19.45 9.06 39.80
CA SER A 584 -18.96 7.75 40.25
C SER A 584 -17.57 7.80 40.90
N ALA A 585 -16.87 8.93 40.81
CA ALA A 585 -15.51 9.16 41.32
C ALA A 585 -15.37 9.09 42.86
N ALA A 586 -16.41 8.72 43.59
CA ALA A 586 -16.38 8.52 45.03
C ALA A 586 -15.69 7.21 45.45
N GLN A 587 -15.55 6.23 44.55
CA GLN A 587 -14.79 4.99 44.78
C GLN A 587 -13.49 5.03 43.96
N ARG A 588 -12.36 5.29 44.62
CA ARG A 588 -11.03 5.19 44.01
C ARG A 588 -10.86 3.83 43.33
N ASN A 589 -10.74 3.80 42.01
CA ASN A 589 -10.46 2.57 41.28
C ASN A 589 -9.02 2.14 41.60
N ARG A 590 -8.85 0.98 42.24
CA ARG A 590 -7.53 0.42 42.61
C ARG A 590 -7.05 -0.67 41.64
N ALA A 591 -7.71 -0.83 40.50
CA ALA A 591 -7.23 -1.72 39.46
C ALA A 591 -5.91 -1.19 38.89
N ILE A 592 -4.88 -2.03 38.84
CA ILE A 592 -3.62 -1.72 38.17
C ILE A 592 -3.84 -1.97 36.69
N PHE A 593 -3.37 -1.02 35.87
CA PHE A 593 -3.54 -1.03 34.41
C PHE A 593 -4.98 -0.88 33.91
N MET A 594 -5.12 -0.47 32.65
CA MET A 594 -6.43 -0.23 32.05
C MET A 594 -7.03 -1.51 31.49
N ASN A 595 -8.34 -1.65 31.68
CA ASN A 595 -9.13 -2.54 30.84
C ASN A 595 -9.53 -1.79 29.55
N MET A 596 -9.32 -2.42 28.40
CA MET A 596 -9.53 -1.82 27.08
C MET A 596 -10.51 -2.64 26.22
N PRO A 597 -11.82 -2.58 26.52
CA PRO A 597 -12.83 -3.15 25.64
C PRO A 597 -12.85 -2.42 24.27
N THR A 598 -13.43 -3.07 23.27
CA THR A 598 -13.45 -2.60 21.87
C THR A 598 -13.92 -1.15 21.71
N GLU A 599 -14.93 -0.72 22.47
CA GLU A 599 -15.44 0.65 22.43
C GLU A 599 -14.42 1.69 22.94
N LYS A 600 -13.71 1.37 24.03
CA LYS A 600 -12.67 2.23 24.62
C LYS A 600 -11.45 2.31 23.69
N LYS A 601 -11.08 1.20 23.01
CA LYS A 601 -10.06 1.20 21.95
C LYS A 601 -10.44 2.14 20.80
N ARG A 602 -11.69 2.08 20.31
CA ARG A 602 -12.19 2.96 19.25
C ARG A 602 -12.21 4.44 19.66
N LEU A 603 -12.57 4.74 20.91
CA LEU A 603 -12.54 6.10 21.45
C LEU A 603 -11.11 6.63 21.53
N GLY A 604 -10.19 5.87 22.10
CA GLY A 604 -8.80 6.30 22.24
C GLY A 604 -8.08 6.45 20.89
N LEU A 605 -8.45 5.61 19.91
CA LEU A 605 -8.00 5.76 18.53
C LEU A 605 -8.51 7.07 17.89
N THR A 606 -9.76 7.46 18.19
CA THR A 606 -10.29 8.77 17.79
C THR A 606 -9.54 9.92 18.46
N TYR A 607 -9.14 9.76 19.72
CA TYR A 607 -8.31 10.75 20.41
C TYR A 607 -6.94 10.89 19.77
N LEU A 608 -6.29 9.78 19.41
CA LEU A 608 -4.99 9.79 18.74
C LEU A 608 -5.06 10.45 17.36
N ALA A 609 -6.11 10.15 16.59
CA ALA A 609 -6.36 10.73 15.28
C ALA A 609 -6.69 12.24 15.33
N ASN A 610 -7.32 12.71 16.40
CA ASN A 610 -7.50 14.15 16.59
C ASN A 610 -6.19 14.79 17.04
N TRP A 611 -5.49 14.15 17.98
CA TRP A 611 -4.25 14.65 18.56
C TRP A 611 -3.16 14.86 17.51
N HIS A 612 -2.92 13.94 16.57
CA HIS A 612 -1.80 14.13 15.61
C HIS A 612 -2.00 15.34 14.69
N THR A 613 -3.27 15.74 14.43
CA THR A 613 -3.64 16.96 13.68
C THR A 613 -3.77 18.22 14.53
N GLN A 614 -3.55 18.16 15.84
CA GLN A 614 -3.62 19.36 16.67
C GLN A 614 -2.47 20.30 16.33
N GLN A 615 -2.81 21.58 16.14
CA GLN A 615 -1.85 22.64 15.91
C GLN A 615 -1.12 22.99 17.21
N ARG A 616 0.21 22.91 17.16
CA ARG A 616 1.09 23.32 18.27
C ARG A 616 1.67 24.72 18.08
N GLY A 617 1.79 25.17 16.85
CA GLY A 617 2.46 26.43 16.52
C GLY A 617 2.26 26.83 15.07
N VAL A 618 2.98 27.87 14.65
CA VAL A 618 2.96 28.40 13.29
C VAL A 618 4.41 28.67 12.87
N THR A 619 4.75 28.32 11.63
CA THR A 619 6.03 28.68 11.01
C THR A 619 6.10 30.17 10.69
N GLU A 620 7.30 30.69 10.41
CA GLU A 620 7.49 32.10 9.99
C GLU A 620 6.66 32.45 8.73
N ASP A 621 6.43 31.48 7.84
CA ASP A 621 5.60 31.60 6.63
C ASP A 621 4.08 31.50 6.90
N GLY A 622 3.64 31.42 8.16
CA GLY A 622 2.22 31.32 8.51
C GLY A 622 1.60 29.93 8.37
N LYS A 623 2.38 28.87 8.08
CA LYS A 623 1.86 27.49 8.01
C LYS A 623 1.75 26.85 9.40
N PRO A 624 0.66 26.13 9.72
CA PRO A 624 0.49 25.48 11.01
C PRO A 624 1.51 24.34 11.20
N ILE A 625 2.08 24.25 12.39
CA ILE A 625 2.90 23.10 12.83
C ILE A 625 1.99 22.18 13.64
N LEU A 626 1.83 20.95 13.18
CA LEU A 626 0.99 19.93 13.81
C LEU A 626 1.81 19.04 14.75
N ASN A 627 1.16 18.33 15.66
CA ASN A 627 1.81 17.33 16.52
C ASN A 627 2.62 16.30 15.70
N ILE A 628 2.07 15.82 14.58
CA ILE A 628 2.73 14.84 13.70
C ILE A 628 4.09 15.32 13.19
N HIS A 629 4.29 16.62 12.97
CA HIS A 629 5.56 17.18 12.48
C HIS A 629 6.71 17.08 13.49
N ARG A 630 6.41 16.73 14.74
CA ARG A 630 7.36 16.54 15.84
C ARG A 630 7.44 15.09 16.31
N ILE A 631 6.82 14.15 15.59
CA ILE A 631 7.00 12.72 15.80
C ILE A 631 8.17 12.24 14.97
N TYR A 632 9.10 11.54 15.62
CA TYR A 632 10.33 11.04 15.01
C TYR A 632 10.46 9.51 15.05
N ASP A 633 9.49 8.81 15.66
CA ASP A 633 9.41 7.35 15.62
C ASP A 633 8.90 6.90 14.25
N LEU A 634 9.83 6.50 13.37
CA LEU A 634 9.52 6.00 12.03
C LEU A 634 8.54 4.81 12.07
N GLY A 635 8.69 3.91 13.04
CA GLY A 635 7.80 2.77 13.18
C GLY A 635 6.35 3.20 13.45
N LEU A 636 6.15 4.20 14.32
CA LEU A 636 4.82 4.75 14.60
C LEU A 636 4.24 5.44 13.37
N LEU A 637 5.05 6.20 12.62
CA LEU A 637 4.62 6.87 11.40
C LEU A 637 4.20 5.86 10.31
N TYR A 638 4.97 4.78 10.13
CA TYR A 638 4.63 3.72 9.19
C TYR A 638 3.36 2.96 9.60
N GLU A 639 3.17 2.69 10.90
CA GLU A 639 1.93 2.15 11.44
C GLU A 639 0.74 3.09 11.16
N MET A 640 0.88 4.41 11.37
CA MET A 640 -0.16 5.39 11.04
C MET A 640 -0.49 5.41 9.55
N LYS A 641 0.52 5.37 8.68
CA LYS A 641 0.35 5.33 7.21
C LYS A 641 -0.44 4.09 6.77
N LYS A 642 -0.10 2.92 7.31
CA LYS A 642 -0.65 1.62 6.90
C LYS A 642 -1.78 1.11 7.81
N TYR A 643 -2.29 1.96 8.72
CA TYR A 643 -3.26 1.56 9.73
C TYR A 643 -4.52 0.90 9.12
N ASN A 644 -4.89 -0.26 9.67
CA ASN A 644 -6.13 -0.98 9.36
C ASN A 644 -6.65 -1.61 10.67
N PRO A 645 -7.94 -1.45 11.03
CA PRO A 645 -8.52 -2.06 12.23
C PRO A 645 -8.36 -3.59 12.34
N GLU A 646 -8.17 -4.28 11.20
CA GLU A 646 -7.99 -5.73 11.14
C GLU A 646 -6.52 -6.17 11.35
N ARG A 647 -5.57 -5.23 11.36
CA ARG A 647 -4.13 -5.51 11.44
C ARG A 647 -3.56 -5.05 12.78
N ASN A 648 -2.62 -5.82 13.33
CA ASN A 648 -1.93 -5.42 14.55
C ASN A 648 -1.05 -4.19 14.34
N ALA A 649 -1.06 -3.25 15.27
CA ALA A 649 -0.30 -2.01 15.25
C ALA A 649 0.10 -1.62 16.69
N ASP A 650 1.19 -2.23 17.17
CA ASP A 650 1.55 -2.22 18.59
C ASP A 650 1.88 -0.79 19.10
N ARG A 651 2.49 0.07 18.27
CA ARG A 651 2.78 1.46 18.66
C ARG A 651 1.53 2.32 18.67
N ILE A 652 0.57 2.06 17.79
CA ILE A 652 -0.74 2.73 17.83
C ILE A 652 -1.51 2.31 19.08
N SER A 653 -1.50 1.01 19.44
CA SER A 653 -2.10 0.52 20.69
C SER A 653 -1.50 1.19 21.92
N ALA A 654 -0.17 1.29 22.02
CA ALA A 654 0.50 2.05 23.07
C ALA A 654 0.12 3.55 23.02
N GLY A 655 0.07 4.14 21.83
CA GLY A 655 -0.32 5.54 21.63
C GLY A 655 -1.76 5.84 22.07
N ILE A 656 -2.70 4.90 21.88
CA ILE A 656 -4.08 4.99 22.37
C ILE A 656 -4.10 5.17 23.89
N MET A 657 -3.29 4.39 24.59
CA MET A 657 -3.16 4.47 26.05
C MET A 657 -2.59 5.82 26.48
N ALA A 658 -1.60 6.35 25.75
CA ALA A 658 -1.04 7.67 26.04
C ALA A 658 -2.09 8.78 25.95
N MET A 659 -3.04 8.67 25.01
CA MET A 659 -4.09 9.69 24.87
C MET A 659 -5.02 9.76 26.07
N PHE A 660 -5.35 8.63 26.69
CA PHE A 660 -6.16 8.63 27.92
C PHE A 660 -5.39 9.25 29.08
N MET A 661 -4.13 8.87 29.24
CA MET A 661 -3.28 9.40 30.31
C MET A 661 -3.00 10.89 30.18
N LEU A 662 -2.66 11.36 28.98
CA LEU A 662 -2.42 12.79 28.70
C LEU A 662 -3.65 13.63 29.03
N LYS A 663 -4.85 13.15 28.70
CA LYS A 663 -6.10 13.84 29.01
C LYS A 663 -6.41 13.88 30.50
N GLU A 664 -6.20 12.78 31.22
CA GLU A 664 -6.41 12.75 32.66
C GLU A 664 -5.42 13.66 33.39
N ASN A 665 -4.14 13.61 33.00
CA ASN A 665 -3.10 14.43 33.60
C ASN A 665 -3.30 15.92 33.30
N ALA A 666 -3.72 16.28 32.08
CA ALA A 666 -4.11 17.65 31.76
C ALA A 666 -5.22 18.16 32.70
N TYR A 667 -6.26 17.35 32.93
CA TYR A 667 -7.33 17.70 33.85
C TYR A 667 -6.86 17.82 35.31
N ARG A 668 -6.01 16.89 35.77
CA ARG A 668 -5.43 16.94 37.13
C ARG A 668 -4.58 18.20 37.32
N GLU A 669 -3.79 18.58 36.33
CA GLU A 669 -2.95 19.78 36.41
C GLU A 669 -3.80 21.06 36.35
N GLU A 670 -4.83 21.13 35.49
CA GLU A 670 -5.78 22.25 35.50
C GLU A 670 -6.48 22.40 36.86
N ALA A 671 -6.92 21.29 37.47
CA ALA A 671 -7.49 21.29 38.80
C ALA A 671 -6.50 21.76 39.87
N ARG A 672 -5.23 21.34 39.78
CA ARG A 672 -4.14 21.79 40.68
C ARG A 672 -3.91 23.29 40.58
N VAL A 673 -3.82 23.82 39.36
CA VAL A 673 -3.64 25.25 39.08
C VAL A 673 -4.83 26.06 39.58
N ASN A 674 -6.05 25.60 39.33
CA ASN A 674 -7.25 26.28 39.81
C ASN A 674 -7.33 26.29 41.35
N ASN A 675 -6.92 25.21 42.01
CA ASN A 675 -6.86 25.15 43.46
C ASN A 675 -5.74 26.03 44.03
N GLN A 676 -4.57 26.10 43.38
CA GLN A 676 -3.50 27.03 43.75
C GLN A 676 -3.95 28.49 43.60
N LYS A 677 -4.59 28.85 42.47
CA LYS A 677 -5.16 30.19 42.28
C LYS A 677 -6.24 30.54 43.30
N LYS A 678 -7.07 29.58 43.70
CA LYS A 678 -8.03 29.76 44.80
C LYS A 678 -7.30 29.98 46.13
N ALA A 679 -6.30 29.17 46.46
CA ALA A 679 -5.51 29.32 47.68
C ALA A 679 -4.76 30.67 47.73
N GLU A 680 -4.19 31.12 46.60
CA GLU A 680 -3.60 32.45 46.44
C GLU A 680 -4.64 33.57 46.57
N PHE A 681 -5.86 33.39 46.05
CA PHE A 681 -6.94 34.36 46.18
C PHE A 681 -7.38 34.52 47.65
N TYR A 682 -7.52 33.41 48.39
CA TYR A 682 -7.90 33.40 49.81
C TYR A 682 -6.78 33.80 50.78
N SER A 683 -5.52 33.87 50.31
CA SER A 683 -4.37 34.33 51.11
C SER A 683 -4.00 35.80 50.89
N ARG A 684 -4.76 36.54 50.06
CA ARG A 684 -4.58 37.98 49.88
C ARG A 684 -5.05 38.77 51.13
N PRO A 685 -4.33 39.82 51.55
CA PRO A 685 -4.69 40.65 52.70
C PRO A 685 -5.87 41.58 52.39
N LEU A 686 -7.04 40.98 52.23
CA LEU A 686 -8.36 41.63 52.16
C LEU A 686 -9.42 40.84 52.95
N PHE A 687 -9.03 39.70 53.53
CA PHE A 687 -9.85 38.87 54.42
C PHE A 687 -9.14 38.55 55.76
N GLY A 688 -8.10 39.30 56.11
CA GLY A 688 -7.37 39.20 57.39
C GLY A 688 -7.19 40.57 58.03
N GLY A 689 -8.04 40.87 59.02
CA GLY A 689 -8.06 42.09 59.85
C GLY A 689 -9.53 42.38 60.23
N ASP A 690 -9.99 42.38 61.48
CA ASP A 690 -9.32 42.67 62.76
C ASP A 690 -9.89 41.83 63.91
N GLY A 691 -9.01 41.47 64.85
CA GLY A 691 -9.34 40.84 66.12
C GLY A 691 -8.09 40.81 67.00
N ALA A 692 -7.71 41.98 67.50
CA ALA A 692 -6.49 42.24 68.24
C ALA A 692 -6.30 41.31 69.46
N GLN A 693 -5.08 40.78 69.60
CA GLN A 693 -4.52 40.29 70.85
C GLN A 693 -4.26 41.47 71.80
N THR A 694 -4.93 41.50 72.95
CA THR A 694 -4.33 41.88 74.24
C THR A 694 -4.04 40.54 74.92
N GLY A 695 -2.86 40.20 75.43
CA GLY A 695 -1.95 40.97 76.26
C GLY A 695 -1.69 40.13 77.52
N MET A 696 -0.42 39.80 77.75
CA MET A 696 0.20 39.30 78.98
C MET A 696 0.24 37.78 79.30
N SER A 697 1.48 37.41 79.60
CA SER A 697 2.05 36.18 80.13
C SER A 697 1.78 35.94 81.62
N VAL A 698 1.82 34.65 82.01
CA VAL A 698 2.56 34.05 83.16
C VAL A 698 1.71 33.07 84.02
N SER A 699 2.12 31.79 83.96
CA SER A 699 2.11 30.72 84.99
C SER A 699 0.80 30.27 85.65
N HIS A 700 0.54 28.96 85.72
CA HIS A 700 1.04 28.06 86.76
C HIS A 700 0.67 26.60 86.44
N ASN A 701 1.50 25.70 86.95
CA ASN A 701 1.43 24.26 86.83
C ASN A 701 0.53 23.65 87.94
N SER A 702 0.18 22.37 87.78
CA SER A 702 -0.21 21.36 88.80
C SER A 702 -1.68 20.98 89.04
N GLY A 703 -1.88 19.64 89.11
CA GLY A 703 -2.99 18.91 89.74
C GLY A 703 -4.27 18.81 88.88
N GLY A 704 -4.88 17.66 88.60
CA GLY A 704 -5.01 16.44 89.40
C GLY A 704 -6.44 16.34 89.94
N PHE A 705 -7.12 15.23 89.61
CA PHE A 705 -8.31 14.65 90.27
C PHE A 705 -9.74 15.15 89.96
N THR A 706 -10.44 14.27 89.23
CA THR A 706 -11.75 13.62 89.52
C THR A 706 -13.10 14.35 89.56
N SER A 707 -14.02 13.70 88.83
CA SER A 707 -15.37 13.24 89.23
C SER A 707 -16.57 14.15 89.03
N SER A 708 -17.63 13.47 88.54
CA SER A 708 -19.09 13.72 88.67
C SER A 708 -19.62 14.92 87.88
N TYR A 709 -20.61 14.81 87.00
CA TYR A 709 -21.69 13.82 86.79
C TYR A 709 -21.87 13.45 85.32
#